data_AF-A0A0F9IAQ1-F1
#
_entry.id   AF-A0A0F9IAQ1-F1
#
_cell.length_a   1.000
_cell.length_b   1.000
_cell.length_c   1.000
_cell.angle_alpha   90.00
_cell.angle_beta   90.00
_cell.angle_gamma   90.00
#
_symmetry.space_group_name_H-M   'P 1'
#
loop_
_entity.id
_entity.type
_entity.pdbx_description
1 polymer ?
#
loop_
_entity_poly.entity_id
_entity_poly.type
_entity_poly.pdbx_seq_one_letter_code
_entity_poly.pdbx_strand_id
1 'polypeptide(L)'
;QYGGVTDKLNIIYQIKSRGTWYESVYSTSAILEQQVKQFDISQFLLTQQAPYFEDFRVIFVIIGDNTNLTVNSIKLRNEVEISEYYRITDLLSGSVSDWTKFDSTTITKLNQLGDLPGKFILEYKVIEPSGNEVILSTYNSPPGYNYIKYSTETPLSFNDDIIDLNSIVIGDRTLSFEADFGGVASLNAYINGFLYGTQAINTGGNNYELTFGDTNNYDSLLGYSDSLVSPTIYSNINPLNQISWEIPSSNYFGVVKHVLIDNDVSIINPLTYNASVEMDFANLYNRGLILPKFARIKEVYYYNSTNLNKTSLSFGEYVVNNSGYISWPTESKIHNYYANRFNEIKDGKIFFDYYASDFSTQLGLSNADGFKIDFIMPSVYWDHTTIEKLIISFNDFLGNAFTKTFFDLDLRKYFMDSVKSNYEQVIFGMGKVMVIPLYIPMKDLLLSNPYNIFELHLLDSISFTISDSPIWPGSFIHDYEVEGYSVLNLPYQRVGIQDIKLYNLISDSAEEQGGFVRSEITLRAPDYYDFYATSEFNVKRIDTELTDIKVFYNGQEITAPTDIQYSDSIEVYLKQGAILDPILFDELLDIQITLFDTINTEAISISNLNWITKDNRISPNGYTSKYYYAKFQVPQLTKLYNGLTIASYGTPIHNIIIGEKDIWKESSWYKLDGNALDSSGNNDGTEVGTITYTNGIIEESMSVSGQANNHIDTLTSSFTTQTSFSIACWLKIPSSYTWNTLSYNPIVAAGQYAGGHGLVRDRISDNSVSMYIRTSTTTQVARATITRDVWAYIVGVFDANSEQLRIYKDGILIDTASTSSFPVEALDADHFDLGGGTTLGGNSDPNRYFEGSLDEVRIFDHALSQEEVSWLYNIPNQPLYTFDFALNVIQESLSGTEAIYLSEENFELEYSDALILEGVLLDDDIYLVEDEIYKYNYQNALDGKTVYSLDILAPMGEDSFIDKTQFSIFYLDNQLEKLPLYINQYRGSDLIHTKDNALLDQKKDPEIAYFNNTYYLTVYWNPNAANLMTYDTELLITYKVIKGRPISPSSYSTFDSYGHNNKEHLVEIPFARYDMINNGWITEEDFNEVFPIDKELIILDAYSTSIPTNIYG
;
A
#
# COMPACT_ATOMS: atom_id res chain seq x y z
N GLN A 1 -62.63 -46.39 -7.07
CA GLN A 1 -62.94 -45.39 -6.03
C GLN A 1 -61.67 -44.59 -5.77
N TYR A 2 -61.55 -43.43 -6.41
CA TYR A 2 -60.54 -42.44 -6.08
C TYR A 2 -61.01 -41.72 -4.81
N GLY A 3 -60.28 -41.87 -3.70
CA GLY A 3 -60.46 -41.03 -2.51
C GLY A 3 -59.81 -39.67 -2.79
N GLY A 4 -60.61 -38.60 -2.73
CA GLY A 4 -60.25 -37.27 -3.20
C GLY A 4 -59.02 -36.68 -2.53
N VAL A 5 -58.10 -36.17 -3.34
CA VAL A 5 -57.08 -35.22 -2.92
C VAL A 5 -57.81 -33.89 -2.69
N THR A 6 -57.89 -33.44 -1.44
CA THR A 6 -58.41 -32.10 -1.13
C THR A 6 -57.40 -31.06 -1.60
N ASP A 7 -57.83 -30.08 -2.38
CA ASP A 7 -56.98 -28.96 -2.79
C ASP A 7 -56.41 -28.26 -1.54
N LYS A 8 -55.08 -28.08 -1.47
CA LYS A 8 -54.37 -27.49 -0.33
C LYS A 8 -53.44 -26.38 -0.80
N LEU A 9 -53.52 -25.22 -0.14
CA LEU A 9 -52.59 -24.10 -0.30
C LEU A 9 -51.64 -24.05 0.90
N ASN A 10 -50.33 -24.03 0.61
CA ASN A 10 -49.30 -23.65 1.57
C ASN A 10 -48.74 -22.27 1.22
N ILE A 11 -48.58 -21.42 2.22
CA ILE A 11 -47.84 -20.16 2.15
C ILE A 11 -46.61 -20.34 3.03
N ILE A 12 -45.44 -20.33 2.43
CA ILE A 12 -44.15 -20.48 3.10
C ILE A 12 -43.51 -19.10 3.19
N TYR A 13 -43.32 -18.62 4.41
CA TYR A 13 -42.57 -17.40 4.70
C TYR A 13 -41.13 -17.78 4.97
N GLN A 14 -40.19 -17.26 4.19
CA GLN A 14 -38.76 -17.46 4.39
C GLN A 14 -38.11 -16.14 4.73
N ILE A 15 -37.35 -16.13 5.82
CA ILE A 15 -36.66 -14.94 6.35
C ILE A 15 -35.18 -15.28 6.47
N LYS A 16 -34.32 -14.42 5.95
CA LYS A 16 -32.86 -14.57 6.00
C LYS A 16 -32.29 -13.77 7.17
N SER A 17 -31.33 -14.35 7.88
CA SER A 17 -30.54 -13.68 8.91
C SER A 17 -29.13 -14.28 8.95
N ARG A 18 -28.08 -13.45 8.87
CA ARG A 18 -26.67 -13.86 8.81
C ARG A 18 -26.41 -14.93 7.75
N GLY A 19 -26.88 -14.71 6.53
CA GLY A 19 -26.68 -15.67 5.45
C GLY A 19 -27.59 -16.90 5.48
N THR A 20 -28.29 -17.19 6.59
CA THR A 20 -29.09 -18.40 6.79
C THR A 20 -30.58 -18.14 6.60
N TRP A 21 -31.28 -19.02 5.88
CA TRP A 21 -32.73 -18.94 5.65
C TRP A 21 -33.53 -19.74 6.67
N TYR A 22 -34.50 -19.10 7.30
CA TYR A 22 -35.45 -19.68 8.24
C TYR A 22 -36.84 -19.70 7.62
N GLU A 23 -37.62 -20.77 7.84
CA GLU A 23 -38.93 -20.93 7.18
C GLU A 23 -40.08 -21.11 8.18
N SER A 24 -41.26 -20.59 7.80
CA SER A 24 -42.52 -20.84 8.48
C SER A 24 -43.61 -21.16 7.47
N VAL A 25 -44.33 -22.26 7.67
CA VAL A 25 -45.34 -22.75 6.72
C VAL A 25 -46.74 -22.57 7.30
N TYR A 26 -47.58 -21.85 6.57
CA TYR A 26 -49.02 -21.78 6.80
C TYR A 26 -49.75 -22.66 5.78
N SER A 27 -50.61 -23.58 6.24
CA SER A 27 -51.36 -24.51 5.39
C SER A 27 -52.86 -24.32 5.53
N THR A 28 -53.62 -24.32 4.42
CA THR A 28 -55.09 -24.31 4.42
C THR A 28 -55.68 -25.15 3.30
N SER A 29 -56.86 -25.74 3.53
CA SER A 29 -57.61 -26.57 2.57
C SER A 29 -59.00 -25.99 2.25
N ALA A 30 -59.28 -24.75 2.67
CA ALA A 30 -60.56 -24.08 2.43
C ALA A 30 -60.51 -23.21 1.16
N ILE A 31 -61.57 -23.23 0.36
CA ILE A 31 -61.78 -22.24 -0.72
C ILE A 31 -61.99 -20.88 -0.06
N LEU A 32 -61.00 -20.00 -0.16
CA LEU A 32 -61.00 -18.69 0.51
C LEU A 32 -61.31 -17.59 -0.51
N GLU A 33 -62.54 -17.07 -0.50
CA GLU A 33 -62.87 -15.81 -1.17
C GLU A 33 -62.21 -14.65 -0.41
N GLN A 34 -61.09 -14.16 -0.96
CA GLN A 34 -60.33 -12.96 -0.56
C GLN A 34 -60.02 -12.81 0.95
N GLN A 35 -58.81 -13.21 1.37
CA GLN A 35 -58.27 -12.88 2.70
C GLN A 35 -56.88 -12.22 2.61
N VAL A 36 -56.62 -11.28 3.53
CA VAL A 36 -55.29 -10.74 3.82
C VAL A 36 -54.68 -11.58 4.94
N LYS A 37 -53.49 -12.15 4.71
CA LYS A 37 -52.74 -12.87 5.74
C LYS A 37 -51.54 -12.05 6.19
N GLN A 38 -51.43 -11.85 7.51
CA GLN A 38 -50.31 -11.17 8.13
C GLN A 38 -49.32 -12.19 8.71
N PHE A 39 -48.03 -11.87 8.59
CA PHE A 39 -46.92 -12.63 9.15
C PHE A 39 -46.03 -11.65 9.91
N ASP A 40 -45.80 -11.90 11.20
CA ASP A 40 -45.00 -11.05 12.07
C ASP A 40 -43.53 -11.50 12.02
N ILE A 41 -42.72 -10.72 11.33
CA ILE A 41 -41.29 -11.03 11.12
C ILE A 41 -40.50 -10.88 12.42
N SER A 42 -40.83 -9.89 13.25
CA SER A 42 -40.12 -9.61 14.51
C SER A 42 -40.32 -10.76 15.51
N GLN A 43 -41.56 -11.21 15.67
CA GLN A 43 -41.86 -12.35 16.53
C GLN A 43 -41.24 -13.66 15.99
N PHE A 44 -41.15 -13.81 14.67
CA PHE A 44 -40.50 -14.96 14.06
C PHE A 44 -38.99 -14.96 14.32
N LEU A 45 -38.29 -13.84 14.12
CA LEU A 45 -36.85 -13.70 14.39
C LEU A 45 -36.54 -13.94 15.88
N LEU A 46 -37.35 -13.40 16.80
CA LEU A 46 -37.23 -13.67 18.24
C LEU A 46 -37.36 -15.16 18.56
N THR A 47 -38.32 -15.86 17.93
CA THR A 47 -38.52 -17.30 18.15
C THR A 47 -37.35 -18.12 17.62
N GLN A 48 -36.72 -17.69 16.53
CA GLN A 48 -35.53 -18.32 15.95
C GLN A 48 -34.21 -17.86 16.60
N GLN A 49 -34.26 -16.95 17.58
CA GLN A 49 -33.07 -16.28 18.17
C GLN A 49 -32.15 -15.63 17.11
N ALA A 50 -32.74 -15.13 16.03
CA ALA A 50 -32.01 -14.51 14.93
C ALA A 50 -31.85 -12.99 15.17
N PRO A 51 -30.65 -12.42 15.02
CA PRO A 51 -30.34 -11.08 15.54
C PRO A 51 -30.87 -9.91 14.68
N TYR A 52 -31.05 -10.10 13.37
CA TYR A 52 -31.56 -9.06 12.48
C TYR A 52 -32.22 -9.64 11.23
N PHE A 53 -33.06 -8.85 10.58
CA PHE A 53 -33.71 -9.16 9.31
C PHE A 53 -32.79 -8.80 8.15
N GLU A 54 -32.44 -9.75 7.29
CA GLU A 54 -31.60 -9.52 6.10
C GLU A 54 -32.41 -9.50 4.80
N ASP A 55 -33.28 -10.49 4.61
CA ASP A 55 -34.07 -10.67 3.38
C ASP A 55 -35.35 -11.47 3.65
N PHE A 56 -36.33 -11.41 2.76
CA PHE A 56 -37.51 -12.27 2.81
C PHE A 56 -38.01 -12.71 1.44
N ARG A 57 -38.65 -13.87 1.43
CA ARG A 57 -39.47 -14.31 0.30
C ARG A 57 -40.68 -15.09 0.77
N VAL A 58 -41.75 -15.05 -0.02
CA VAL A 58 -42.99 -15.76 0.26
C VAL A 58 -43.29 -16.70 -0.90
N ILE A 59 -43.36 -17.99 -0.62
CA ILE A 59 -43.63 -19.03 -1.61
C ILE A 59 -45.06 -19.54 -1.43
N PHE A 60 -45.84 -19.57 -2.50
CA PHE A 60 -47.18 -20.15 -2.53
C PHE A 60 -47.13 -21.50 -3.23
N VAL A 61 -47.58 -22.57 -2.57
CA VAL A 61 -47.60 -23.93 -3.11
C VAL A 61 -49.04 -24.45 -3.10
N ILE A 62 -49.57 -24.78 -4.27
CA ILE A 62 -50.91 -25.36 -4.45
C ILE A 62 -50.76 -26.84 -4.76
N ILE A 63 -51.51 -27.69 -4.07
CA ILE A 63 -51.51 -29.14 -4.25
C ILE A 63 -52.96 -29.57 -4.49
N GLY A 64 -53.29 -29.99 -5.71
CA GLY A 64 -54.65 -30.39 -6.10
C GLY A 64 -54.98 -30.08 -7.57
N ASP A 65 -56.20 -30.41 -8.02
CA ASP A 65 -56.61 -30.39 -9.43
C ASP A 65 -57.33 -29.10 -9.86
N ASN A 66 -57.74 -28.23 -8.92
CA ASN A 66 -58.29 -26.89 -9.21
C ASN A 66 -57.31 -25.77 -8.78
N THR A 67 -56.53 -25.24 -9.71
CA THR A 67 -55.25 -24.54 -9.41
C THR A 67 -55.19 -23.05 -9.78
N ASN A 68 -56.25 -22.27 -9.60
CA ASN A 68 -56.16 -20.81 -9.84
C ASN A 68 -55.94 -20.04 -8.52
N LEU A 69 -54.72 -19.51 -8.33
CA LEU A 69 -54.38 -18.55 -7.28
C LEU A 69 -54.06 -17.19 -7.91
N THR A 70 -54.70 -16.13 -7.42
CA THR A 70 -54.37 -14.76 -7.79
C THR A 70 -53.90 -14.01 -6.54
N VAL A 71 -52.62 -13.62 -6.53
CA VAL A 71 -52.02 -12.81 -5.46
C VAL A 71 -52.09 -11.34 -5.88
N ASN A 72 -52.98 -10.57 -5.26
CA ASN A 72 -53.21 -9.17 -5.66
C ASN A 72 -52.07 -8.22 -5.27
N SER A 73 -51.48 -8.40 -4.09
CA SER A 73 -50.28 -7.68 -3.66
C SER A 73 -49.66 -8.35 -2.45
N ILE A 74 -48.34 -8.30 -2.33
CA ILE A 74 -47.60 -8.59 -1.11
C ILE A 74 -46.98 -7.27 -0.67
N LYS A 75 -47.19 -6.87 0.58
CA LYS A 75 -46.68 -5.60 1.11
C LYS A 75 -45.99 -5.87 2.43
N LEU A 76 -44.72 -5.51 2.52
CA LEU A 76 -44.03 -5.35 3.79
C LEU A 76 -44.45 -4.01 4.37
N ARG A 77 -45.05 -4.00 5.57
CA ARG A 77 -45.39 -2.77 6.28
C ARG A 77 -44.48 -2.65 7.49
N ASN A 78 -43.72 -1.56 7.54
CA ASN A 78 -42.98 -1.15 8.72
C ASN A 78 -43.83 -0.12 9.48
N GLU A 79 -44.73 -0.56 10.34
CA GLU A 79 -45.45 0.33 11.27
C GLU A 79 -44.70 0.33 12.60
N VAL A 80 -43.61 1.10 12.66
CA VAL A 80 -42.78 1.29 13.87
C VAL A 80 -43.05 2.70 14.38
N GLU A 81 -43.78 2.82 15.50
CA GLU A 81 -43.86 4.09 16.21
C GLU A 81 -42.56 4.30 16.99
N ILE A 82 -41.67 5.11 16.41
CA ILE A 82 -40.49 5.62 17.09
C ILE A 82 -40.94 6.66 18.12
N SER A 83 -40.47 6.56 19.36
CA SER A 83 -40.74 7.57 20.38
C SER A 83 -39.57 8.54 20.46
N GLU A 84 -39.82 9.77 20.05
CA GLU A 84 -38.85 10.85 19.99
C GLU A 84 -38.96 11.72 21.26
N TYR A 85 -37.84 12.19 21.79
CA TYR A 85 -37.75 13.05 22.97
C TYR A 85 -36.65 14.09 22.81
N TYR A 86 -36.77 15.21 23.51
CA TYR A 86 -35.71 16.21 23.64
C TYR A 86 -35.53 16.65 25.10
N ARG A 87 -34.35 17.16 25.45
CA ARG A 87 -34.13 17.92 26.69
C ARG A 87 -33.16 19.06 26.45
N ILE A 88 -33.22 20.07 27.31
CA ILE A 88 -32.44 21.30 27.18
C ILE A 88 -31.55 21.43 28.40
N THR A 89 -30.26 21.64 28.17
CA THR A 89 -29.30 22.02 29.21
C THR A 89 -28.97 23.49 29.06
N ASP A 90 -29.33 24.31 30.05
CA ASP A 90 -28.91 25.71 30.13
C ASP A 90 -27.45 25.77 30.57
N LEU A 91 -26.59 26.26 29.67
CA LEU A 91 -25.15 26.33 29.90
C LEU A 91 -24.73 27.51 30.79
N LEU A 92 -25.63 28.46 31.03
CA LEU A 92 -25.36 29.59 31.93
C LEU A 92 -25.71 29.26 33.37
N SER A 93 -26.82 28.54 33.59
CA SER A 93 -27.25 28.13 34.93
C SER A 93 -26.83 26.72 35.33
N GLY A 94 -26.41 25.89 34.37
CA GLY A 94 -26.10 24.47 34.57
C GLY A 94 -27.32 23.58 34.79
N SER A 95 -28.54 24.12 34.58
CA SER A 95 -29.78 23.38 34.78
C SER A 95 -30.12 22.51 33.57
N VAL A 96 -30.57 21.28 33.81
CA VAL A 96 -30.95 20.30 32.77
C VAL A 96 -32.45 20.03 32.90
N SER A 97 -33.20 20.17 31.81
CA SER A 97 -34.63 19.88 31.79
C SER A 97 -34.89 18.37 31.76
N ASP A 98 -36.10 17.97 32.15
CA ASP A 98 -36.57 16.60 31.92
C ASP A 98 -36.71 16.29 30.42
N TRP A 99 -36.63 15.01 30.07
CA TRP A 99 -36.92 14.53 28.71
C TRP A 99 -38.39 14.76 28.37
N THR A 100 -38.64 15.58 27.36
CA THR A 100 -39.97 15.94 26.88
C THR A 100 -40.21 15.26 25.53
N LYS A 101 -41.41 14.74 25.29
CA LYS A 101 -41.74 14.08 24.02
C LYS A 101 -41.58 15.06 22.86
N PHE A 102 -40.81 14.68 21.86
CA PHE A 102 -40.63 15.39 20.61
C PHE A 102 -41.55 14.78 19.55
N ASP A 103 -42.04 15.61 18.65
CA ASP A 103 -42.77 15.15 17.47
C ASP A 103 -42.18 15.91 16.28
N SER A 104 -41.27 15.23 15.59
CA SER A 104 -40.55 15.78 14.43
C SER A 104 -41.48 16.19 13.28
N THR A 105 -42.73 15.72 13.27
CA THR A 105 -43.72 16.08 12.24
C THR A 105 -44.41 17.42 12.52
N THR A 106 -44.39 17.89 13.77
CA THR A 106 -45.06 19.13 14.20
C THR A 106 -44.10 20.23 14.65
N ILE A 107 -42.94 19.85 15.22
CA ILE A 107 -41.91 20.76 15.71
C ILE A 107 -40.74 20.78 14.71
N THR A 108 -40.71 21.83 13.89
CA THR A 108 -39.68 22.02 12.83
C THR A 108 -38.79 23.24 13.08
N LYS A 109 -39.12 24.08 14.07
CA LYS A 109 -38.41 25.33 14.39
C LYS A 109 -38.07 25.43 15.88
N LEU A 110 -36.91 26.01 16.18
CA LEU A 110 -36.41 26.18 17.56
C LEU A 110 -37.38 26.96 18.46
N ASN A 111 -38.03 28.00 17.93
CA ASN A 111 -38.99 28.80 18.69
C ASN A 111 -40.30 28.07 19.03
N GLN A 112 -40.52 26.86 18.49
CA GLN A 112 -41.64 25.99 18.85
C GLN A 112 -41.34 25.13 20.09
N LEU A 113 -40.08 25.08 20.56
CA LEU A 113 -39.68 24.37 21.77
C LEU A 113 -39.96 25.17 23.07
N GLY A 114 -40.45 26.41 22.95
CA GLY A 114 -40.75 27.31 24.08
C GLY A 114 -39.67 28.37 24.33
N ASP A 115 -39.64 28.91 25.55
CA ASP A 115 -38.62 29.87 25.98
C ASP A 115 -37.28 29.16 26.20
N LEU A 116 -36.29 29.50 25.36
CA LEU A 116 -34.97 28.88 25.37
C LEU A 116 -33.94 29.76 26.10
N PRO A 117 -32.98 29.18 26.85
CA PRO A 117 -31.90 29.93 27.49
C PRO A 117 -31.00 30.67 26.48
N GLY A 118 -30.22 31.63 26.97
CA GLY A 118 -29.28 32.39 26.13
C GLY A 118 -28.15 31.53 25.52
N LYS A 119 -27.76 30.44 26.18
CA LYS A 119 -26.86 29.40 25.66
C LYS A 119 -27.35 28.04 26.16
N PHE A 120 -27.55 27.09 25.27
CA PHE A 120 -28.05 25.77 25.68
C PHE A 120 -27.56 24.63 24.78
N ILE A 121 -27.57 23.42 25.34
CA ILE A 121 -27.48 22.18 24.57
C ILE A 121 -28.89 21.63 24.42
N LEU A 122 -29.27 21.26 23.20
CA LEU A 122 -30.46 20.49 22.91
C LEU A 122 -30.03 19.03 22.69
N GLU A 123 -30.44 18.15 23.59
CA GLU A 123 -30.23 16.72 23.44
C GLU A 123 -31.51 16.10 22.90
N TYR A 124 -31.37 15.21 21.93
CA TYR A 124 -32.41 14.53 21.22
C TYR A 124 -32.27 13.03 21.44
N LYS A 125 -33.36 12.37 21.81
CA LYS A 125 -33.40 10.94 22.12
C LYS A 125 -34.44 10.25 21.27
N VAL A 126 -34.01 9.19 20.61
CA VAL A 126 -34.87 8.28 19.87
C VAL A 126 -34.92 6.96 20.61
N ILE A 127 -36.13 6.49 20.92
CA ILE A 127 -36.39 5.17 21.49
C ILE A 127 -37.11 4.34 20.43
N GLU A 128 -36.46 3.27 19.97
CA GLU A 128 -37.11 2.29 19.10
C GLU A 128 -37.99 1.30 19.90
N PRO A 129 -38.96 0.60 19.27
CA PRO A 129 -39.90 -0.26 19.98
C PRO A 129 -39.30 -1.42 20.78
N SER A 130 -38.05 -1.79 20.50
CA SER A 130 -37.25 -2.78 21.25
C SER A 130 -36.68 -2.23 22.56
N GLY A 131 -36.80 -0.91 22.80
CA GLY A 131 -36.30 -0.22 23.99
C GLY A 131 -34.85 0.28 23.90
N ASN A 132 -34.19 0.13 22.74
CA ASN A 132 -32.87 0.72 22.53
C ASN A 132 -32.98 2.25 22.35
N GLU A 133 -32.08 2.98 22.99
CA GLU A 133 -32.06 4.44 22.98
C GLU A 133 -30.81 4.94 22.24
N VAL A 134 -31.00 5.92 21.35
CA VAL A 134 -29.91 6.71 20.76
C VAL A 134 -30.09 8.16 21.17
N ILE A 135 -29.03 8.78 21.70
CA ILE A 135 -29.03 10.18 22.10
C ILE A 135 -28.03 10.96 21.24
N LEU A 136 -28.49 12.04 20.61
CA LEU A 136 -27.69 13.00 19.86
C LEU A 136 -27.78 14.36 20.55
N SER A 137 -26.69 15.11 20.62
CA SER A 137 -26.66 16.44 21.24
C SER A 137 -26.25 17.50 20.23
N THR A 138 -26.96 18.64 20.19
CA THR A 138 -26.64 19.78 19.35
C THR A 138 -26.61 21.08 20.16
N TYR A 139 -25.65 21.96 19.87
CA TYR A 139 -25.46 23.24 20.57
C TYR A 139 -26.22 24.36 19.86
N ASN A 140 -26.93 25.20 20.61
CA ASN A 140 -27.70 26.30 20.03
C ASN A 140 -27.55 27.60 20.84
N SER A 141 -27.40 28.74 20.14
CA SER A 141 -27.35 30.08 20.73
C SER A 141 -28.22 31.07 19.91
N PRO A 142 -29.25 31.70 20.51
CA PRO A 142 -29.94 32.84 19.88
C PRO A 142 -28.99 34.06 19.75
N PRO A 143 -29.22 35.00 18.79
CA PRO A 143 -30.34 35.11 17.87
C PRO A 143 -29.87 34.86 16.42
N GLY A 144 -29.66 33.59 16.03
CA GLY A 144 -29.11 33.26 14.71
C GLY A 144 -29.80 32.12 13.95
N TYR A 145 -30.65 31.31 14.59
CA TYR A 145 -31.15 30.09 13.97
C TYR A 145 -32.63 29.85 14.25
N ASN A 146 -33.40 29.61 13.18
CA ASN A 146 -34.82 29.27 13.23
C ASN A 146 -35.08 27.76 13.16
N TYR A 147 -34.08 26.93 12.85
CA TYR A 147 -34.20 25.49 12.58
C TYR A 147 -33.19 24.67 13.40
N ILE A 148 -33.59 23.45 13.81
CA ILE A 148 -32.71 22.48 14.47
C ILE A 148 -31.85 21.83 13.39
N LYS A 149 -30.53 21.99 13.43
CA LYS A 149 -29.59 21.41 12.46
C LYS A 149 -28.93 20.16 13.08
N TYR A 150 -29.12 19.02 12.42
CA TYR A 150 -28.76 17.68 12.91
C TYR A 150 -27.34 17.23 12.51
N SER A 151 -26.66 17.99 11.63
CA SER A 151 -25.29 17.71 11.19
C SER A 151 -24.50 19.01 11.03
N THR A 152 -23.20 18.94 11.35
CA THR A 152 -22.19 19.98 11.03
C THR A 152 -21.59 19.78 9.64
N GLU A 153 -21.97 18.72 8.93
CA GLU A 153 -21.57 18.49 7.54
C GLU A 153 -22.47 19.25 6.55
N THR A 154 -21.87 19.85 5.52
CA THR A 154 -22.54 20.51 4.41
C THR A 154 -22.04 19.92 3.08
N PRO A 155 -22.88 19.76 2.05
CA PRO A 155 -22.42 19.25 0.76
C PRO A 155 -21.45 20.23 0.09
N LEU A 156 -20.51 19.68 -0.67
CA LEU A 156 -19.54 20.40 -1.48
C LEU A 156 -19.64 19.95 -2.93
N SER A 157 -19.59 20.89 -3.87
CA SER A 157 -19.53 20.60 -5.30
C SER A 157 -18.42 21.39 -5.98
N PHE A 158 -17.58 20.70 -6.75
CA PHE A 158 -16.53 21.32 -7.56
C PHE A 158 -17.07 21.85 -8.89
N ASN A 159 -16.49 22.95 -9.36
CA ASN A 159 -16.64 23.38 -10.75
C ASN A 159 -15.69 22.63 -11.68
N ASP A 160 -14.47 22.38 -11.19
CA ASP A 160 -13.42 21.56 -11.75
C ASP A 160 -12.71 20.91 -10.56
N ASP A 161 -12.52 19.59 -10.62
CA ASP A 161 -11.93 18.79 -9.55
C ASP A 161 -10.49 18.36 -9.87
N ILE A 162 -9.85 18.94 -10.88
CA ILE A 162 -8.50 18.56 -11.33
C ILE A 162 -7.44 19.57 -10.87
N ILE A 163 -6.34 19.06 -10.32
CA ILE A 163 -5.08 19.80 -10.11
C ILE A 163 -3.98 19.19 -10.99
N ASP A 164 -3.50 19.96 -11.96
CA ASP A 164 -2.40 19.54 -12.85
C ASP A 164 -1.03 20.00 -12.36
N LEU A 165 -0.19 19.05 -11.94
CA LEU A 165 1.16 19.33 -11.48
C LEU A 165 2.18 19.58 -12.62
N ASN A 166 1.81 19.30 -13.88
CA ASN A 166 2.62 19.61 -15.07
C ASN A 166 2.29 20.97 -15.69
N SER A 167 1.28 21.67 -15.18
CA SER A 167 0.81 22.91 -15.76
C SER A 167 1.94 23.95 -15.91
N ILE A 168 2.12 24.41 -17.14
CA ILE A 168 3.05 25.51 -17.49
C ILE A 168 2.34 26.87 -17.51
N VAL A 169 1.06 26.91 -17.15
CA VAL A 169 0.26 28.14 -17.14
C VAL A 169 0.79 29.06 -16.04
N ILE A 170 1.07 30.31 -16.40
CA ILE A 170 1.58 31.30 -15.45
C ILE A 170 0.41 31.76 -14.56
N GLY A 171 0.40 31.27 -13.31
CA GLY A 171 -0.58 31.61 -12.29
C GLY A 171 -0.72 30.50 -11.25
N ASP A 172 -1.41 30.81 -10.15
CA ASP A 172 -1.75 29.82 -9.13
C ASP A 172 -2.66 28.74 -9.71
N ARG A 173 -2.40 27.48 -9.36
CA ARG A 173 -3.33 26.37 -9.59
C ARG A 173 -4.44 26.46 -8.56
N THR A 174 -5.69 26.55 -8.98
CA THR A 174 -6.80 26.77 -8.05
C THR A 174 -7.93 25.77 -8.20
N LEU A 175 -8.49 25.38 -7.06
CA LEU A 175 -9.66 24.52 -6.95
C LEU A 175 -10.85 25.38 -6.53
N SER A 176 -11.89 25.44 -7.37
CA SER A 176 -13.09 26.23 -7.14
C SER A 176 -14.28 25.35 -6.77
N PHE A 177 -14.97 25.68 -5.69
CA PHE A 177 -16.10 24.89 -5.19
C PHE A 177 -17.19 25.74 -4.56
N GLU A 178 -18.40 25.18 -4.52
CA GLU A 178 -19.58 25.75 -3.88
C GLU A 178 -19.94 24.92 -2.63
N ALA A 179 -20.08 25.59 -1.48
CA ALA A 179 -20.50 24.98 -0.21
C ALA A 179 -21.13 26.01 0.75
N ASP A 180 -22.21 25.64 1.44
CA ASP A 180 -22.91 26.54 2.37
C ASP A 180 -22.26 26.53 3.77
N PHE A 181 -21.22 27.35 3.92
CA PHE A 181 -20.60 27.68 5.20
C PHE A 181 -21.14 29.00 5.80
N GLY A 182 -22.31 29.46 5.37
CA GLY A 182 -22.91 30.70 5.89
C GLY A 182 -22.13 31.98 5.55
N GLY A 183 -21.32 31.96 4.47
CA GLY A 183 -20.57 33.12 4.00
C GLY A 183 -19.32 33.47 4.81
N VAL A 184 -18.74 32.50 5.54
CA VAL A 184 -17.46 32.67 6.24
C VAL A 184 -16.36 33.06 5.24
N ALA A 185 -15.50 34.01 5.60
CA ALA A 185 -14.50 34.60 4.70
C ALA A 185 -13.38 33.63 4.28
N SER A 186 -12.97 32.74 5.19
CA SER A 186 -11.88 31.79 4.97
C SER A 186 -12.15 30.46 5.67
N LEU A 187 -11.75 29.35 5.06
CA LEU A 187 -11.86 28.01 5.62
C LEU A 187 -10.47 27.38 5.79
N ASN A 188 -10.35 26.47 6.76
CA ASN A 188 -9.20 25.60 6.89
C ASN A 188 -9.38 24.43 5.93
N ALA A 189 -8.44 24.24 5.00
CA ALA A 189 -8.41 23.10 4.11
C ALA A 189 -7.50 22.02 4.69
N TYR A 190 -8.06 20.82 4.84
CA TYR A 190 -7.35 19.60 5.19
C TYR A 190 -7.31 18.69 3.98
N ILE A 191 -6.14 18.23 3.57
CA ILE A 191 -5.95 17.25 2.50
C ILE A 191 -5.47 15.96 3.16
N ASN A 192 -6.16 14.85 2.90
CA ASN A 192 -5.90 13.54 3.52
C ASN A 192 -5.81 13.60 5.07
N GLY A 193 -6.55 14.53 5.68
CA GLY A 193 -6.55 14.77 7.14
C GLY A 193 -5.49 15.76 7.65
N PHE A 194 -4.58 16.23 6.81
CA PHE A 194 -3.51 17.17 7.18
C PHE A 194 -3.85 18.60 6.79
N LEU A 195 -3.57 19.56 7.68
CA LEU A 195 -3.83 20.98 7.42
C LEU A 195 -2.91 21.46 6.29
N TYR A 196 -3.51 21.73 5.14
CA TYR A 196 -2.84 22.35 4.00
C TYR A 196 -2.78 23.88 4.17
N GLY A 197 -3.81 24.47 4.77
CA GLY A 197 -3.77 25.86 5.24
C GLY A 197 -5.14 26.52 5.36
N THR A 198 -5.16 27.73 5.94
CA THR A 198 -6.34 28.61 5.96
C THR A 198 -6.41 29.44 4.67
N GLN A 199 -6.57 28.76 3.53
CA GLN A 199 -6.41 29.37 2.20
C GLN A 199 -7.66 29.28 1.31
N ALA A 200 -8.71 28.58 1.75
CA ALA A 200 -9.97 28.54 1.01
C ALA A 200 -10.73 29.85 1.22
N ILE A 201 -10.68 30.76 0.24
CA ILE A 201 -11.19 32.13 0.34
C ILE A 201 -12.57 32.22 -0.32
N ASN A 202 -13.52 32.86 0.36
CA ASN A 202 -14.83 33.13 -0.20
C ASN A 202 -14.72 34.18 -1.33
N THR A 203 -15.10 33.80 -2.55
CA THR A 203 -15.08 34.66 -3.74
C THR A 203 -16.46 35.29 -4.03
N GLY A 204 -17.49 34.89 -3.29
CA GLY A 204 -18.81 35.51 -3.28
C GLY A 204 -19.93 34.52 -2.95
N GLY A 205 -20.72 34.83 -1.92
CA GLY A 205 -21.85 33.99 -1.50
C GLY A 205 -21.35 32.69 -0.87
N ASN A 206 -21.64 31.56 -1.52
CA ASN A 206 -21.21 30.22 -1.11
C ASN A 206 -20.09 29.66 -2.00
N ASN A 207 -19.47 30.50 -2.83
CA ASN A 207 -18.35 30.13 -3.69
C ASN A 207 -17.01 30.39 -2.99
N TYR A 208 -16.11 29.43 -3.11
CA TYR A 208 -14.80 29.43 -2.50
C TYR A 208 -13.73 28.98 -3.49
N GLU A 209 -12.51 29.43 -3.27
CA GLU A 209 -11.34 29.08 -4.07
C GLU A 209 -10.17 28.72 -3.15
N LEU A 210 -9.47 27.63 -3.45
CA LEU A 210 -8.25 27.17 -2.77
C LEU A 210 -7.09 27.15 -3.76
N THR A 211 -5.94 27.72 -3.38
CA THR A 211 -4.73 27.77 -4.23
C THR A 211 -3.70 26.70 -3.85
N PHE A 212 -3.06 26.11 -4.85
CA PHE A 212 -1.93 25.19 -4.75
C PHE A 212 -0.60 25.82 -5.23
N GLY A 213 -0.58 27.16 -5.32
CA GLY A 213 0.55 27.92 -5.84
C GLY A 213 0.88 27.63 -7.30
N ASP A 214 1.97 28.23 -7.77
CA ASP A 214 2.45 28.22 -9.16
C ASP A 214 3.67 27.31 -9.38
N THR A 215 4.20 26.69 -8.32
CA THR A 215 5.42 25.85 -8.36
C THR A 215 5.27 24.59 -7.52
N ASN A 216 5.95 23.52 -7.90
CA ASN A 216 6.02 22.26 -7.15
C ASN A 216 7.16 22.30 -6.12
N ASN A 217 6.83 22.36 -4.84
CA ASN A 217 7.80 22.40 -3.75
C ASN A 217 7.18 21.91 -2.41
N TYR A 218 7.97 21.93 -1.34
CA TYR A 218 7.56 21.50 0.01
C TYR A 218 6.39 22.29 0.61
N ASP A 219 6.16 23.53 0.17
CA ASP A 219 5.08 24.39 0.68
C ASP A 219 3.78 24.18 -0.09
N SER A 220 3.83 23.76 -1.36
CA SER A 220 2.66 23.54 -2.23
C SER A 220 2.20 22.09 -2.32
N LEU A 221 3.01 21.12 -1.91
CA LEU A 221 2.71 19.68 -2.08
C LEU A 221 2.65 18.90 -0.76
N LEU A 222 2.75 19.56 0.39
CA LEU A 222 2.63 18.95 1.71
C LEU A 222 1.53 19.60 2.55
N GLY A 223 0.69 18.78 3.17
CA GLY A 223 -0.10 19.13 4.34
C GLY A 223 0.64 18.81 5.63
N TYR A 224 0.34 19.54 6.71
CA TYR A 224 0.96 19.33 8.01
C TYR A 224 -0.06 19.09 9.12
N SER A 225 0.30 18.32 10.14
CA SER A 225 -0.48 18.25 11.37
C SER A 225 -0.36 19.54 12.19
N ASP A 226 -1.17 19.66 13.24
CA ASP A 226 -0.86 20.56 14.34
C ASP A 226 0.46 20.18 15.03
N SER A 227 1.03 21.12 15.77
CA SER A 227 2.30 20.94 16.49
C SER A 227 2.24 19.81 17.51
N LEU A 228 3.33 19.05 17.60
CA LEU A 228 3.61 18.01 18.60
C LEU A 228 4.58 18.49 19.68
N VAL A 229 4.88 19.80 19.77
CA VAL A 229 5.74 20.33 20.83
C VAL A 229 4.97 20.36 22.16
N SER A 230 5.43 19.56 23.10
CA SER A 230 4.86 19.43 24.44
C SER A 230 5.07 20.68 25.27
N PRO A 231 4.05 21.15 26.02
CA PRO A 231 4.25 22.21 27.01
C PRO A 231 5.16 21.78 28.17
N THR A 232 5.48 20.48 28.26
CA THR A 232 6.36 19.90 29.28
C THR A 232 7.71 19.44 28.73
N ILE A 233 8.06 19.84 27.51
CA ILE A 233 9.38 19.60 26.92
C ILE A 233 10.50 20.13 27.84
N TYR A 234 11.58 19.36 27.97
CA TYR A 234 12.69 19.67 28.87
C TYR A 234 14.02 19.17 28.30
N SER A 235 15.14 19.55 28.94
CA SER A 235 16.47 19.07 28.59
C SER A 235 17.19 18.43 29.77
N ASN A 236 18.32 17.78 29.49
CA ASN A 236 19.24 17.30 30.52
C ASN A 236 20.08 18.42 31.17
N ILE A 237 19.92 19.68 30.74
CA ILE A 237 20.66 20.83 31.25
C ILE A 237 19.97 21.41 32.48
N ASN A 238 20.67 21.38 33.62
CA ASN A 238 20.14 21.91 34.87
C ASN A 238 20.34 23.44 34.97
N PRO A 239 19.27 24.25 35.02
CA PRO A 239 19.37 25.71 35.13
C PRO A 239 19.94 26.19 36.47
N LEU A 240 20.06 25.32 37.48
CA LEU A 240 20.63 25.66 38.80
C LEU A 240 22.12 25.98 38.77
N ASN A 241 22.84 25.59 37.70
CA ASN A 241 24.28 25.82 37.58
C ASN A 241 24.66 27.28 37.25
N GLN A 242 23.68 28.18 37.03
CA GLN A 242 23.83 29.62 36.66
C GLN A 242 24.64 29.91 35.38
N ILE A 243 25.32 28.93 34.82
CA ILE A 243 26.10 29.00 33.58
C ILE A 243 25.38 28.33 32.42
N SER A 244 24.20 27.74 32.59
CA SER A 244 23.42 27.14 31.50
C SER A 244 21.95 27.20 31.85
N TRP A 245 21.08 27.31 30.85
CA TRP A 245 19.66 27.49 31.09
C TRP A 245 18.81 27.05 29.89
N GLU A 246 17.55 26.79 30.18
CA GLU A 246 16.50 26.52 29.19
C GLU A 246 15.73 27.81 28.90
N ILE A 247 15.17 27.91 27.70
CA ILE A 247 14.33 29.01 27.25
C ILE A 247 13.01 28.41 26.79
N PRO A 248 12.10 28.05 27.72
CA PRO A 248 10.78 27.57 27.37
C PRO A 248 9.92 28.74 26.87
N SER A 249 9.16 28.49 25.81
CA SER A 249 8.18 29.40 25.23
C SER A 249 6.97 28.60 24.75
N SER A 250 5.87 29.28 24.44
CA SER A 250 4.70 28.60 23.85
C SER A 250 4.96 28.06 22.44
N ASN A 251 5.96 28.61 21.75
CA ASN A 251 6.19 28.36 20.31
C ASN A 251 7.61 27.87 19.98
N TYR A 252 8.44 27.58 20.98
CA TYR A 252 9.77 26.97 20.81
C TYR A 252 10.33 26.53 22.16
N PHE A 253 11.31 25.64 22.13
CA PHE A 253 12.12 25.27 23.28
C PHE A 253 13.60 25.40 22.93
N GLY A 254 14.30 26.30 23.63
CA GLY A 254 15.73 26.54 23.44
C GLY A 254 16.57 26.07 24.63
N VAL A 255 17.79 25.64 24.35
CA VAL A 255 18.78 25.24 25.35
C VAL A 255 20.07 26.04 25.13
N VAL A 256 20.61 26.60 26.22
CA VAL A 256 21.88 27.30 26.25
C VAL A 256 22.81 26.57 27.21
N LYS A 257 23.82 25.88 26.67
CA LYS A 257 24.79 25.07 27.42
C LYS A 257 26.16 25.74 27.38
N HIS A 258 26.83 25.84 28.52
CA HIS A 258 28.23 26.28 28.59
C HIS A 258 29.17 25.15 28.22
N VAL A 259 30.25 25.44 27.49
CA VAL A 259 31.28 24.47 27.07
C VAL A 259 32.06 23.79 28.20
N LEU A 260 31.79 24.12 29.47
CA LEU A 260 32.39 23.44 30.63
C LEU A 260 31.55 22.24 31.10
N ILE A 261 30.41 22.00 30.44
CA ILE A 261 29.56 20.84 30.70
C ILE A 261 29.92 19.78 29.66
N ASP A 262 30.50 18.67 30.11
CA ASP A 262 31.03 17.63 29.21
C ASP A 262 29.95 16.77 28.54
N ASN A 263 28.70 16.80 29.04
CA ASN A 263 27.61 15.98 28.49
C ASN A 263 26.98 16.61 27.25
N ASP A 264 26.57 15.78 26.28
CA ASP A 264 25.77 16.20 25.13
C ASP A 264 24.46 16.88 25.55
N VAL A 265 23.92 17.73 24.66
CA VAL A 265 22.60 18.33 24.89
C VAL A 265 21.55 17.31 24.52
N SER A 266 20.70 16.92 25.47
CA SER A 266 19.54 16.08 25.22
C SER A 266 18.26 16.86 25.49
N ILE A 267 17.34 16.90 24.52
CA ILE A 267 16.00 17.48 24.65
C ILE A 267 14.99 16.35 24.56
N ILE A 268 14.05 16.30 25.51
CA ILE A 268 13.01 15.26 25.58
C ILE A 268 11.66 15.96 25.48
N ASN A 269 10.88 15.56 24.49
CA ASN A 269 9.52 16.02 24.21
C ASN A 269 8.51 14.91 24.56
N PRO A 270 7.92 14.91 25.77
CA PRO A 270 6.93 13.92 26.16
C PRO A 270 5.61 14.18 25.45
N LEU A 271 5.07 13.18 24.76
CA LEU A 271 3.79 13.29 24.06
C LEU A 271 2.62 12.78 24.92
N THR A 272 2.90 11.99 25.95
CA THR A 272 1.85 11.44 26.82
C THR A 272 2.13 11.64 28.31
N TYR A 273 1.06 11.51 29.11
CA TYR A 273 1.10 11.59 30.56
C TYR A 273 0.09 10.62 31.19
N ASN A 274 0.32 10.29 32.46
CA ASN A 274 -0.57 9.40 33.21
C ASN A 274 -1.86 10.14 33.57
N ALA A 275 -3.00 9.51 33.31
CA ALA A 275 -4.32 9.98 33.70
C ALA A 275 -5.14 8.86 34.34
N SER A 276 -6.11 9.26 35.17
CA SER A 276 -7.03 8.34 35.83
C SER A 276 -8.44 8.90 35.80
N VAL A 277 -9.42 8.06 35.47
CA VAL A 277 -10.84 8.40 35.50
C VAL A 277 -11.59 7.38 36.35
N GLU A 278 -12.58 7.86 37.10
CA GLU A 278 -13.45 7.04 37.93
C GLU A 278 -14.84 6.94 37.30
N MET A 279 -15.40 5.74 37.24
CA MET A 279 -16.77 5.48 36.82
C MET A 279 -17.60 4.99 38.01
N ASP A 280 -18.78 5.58 38.18
CA ASP A 280 -19.81 5.02 39.06
C ASP A 280 -20.42 3.79 38.39
N PHE A 281 -20.24 2.64 39.04
CA PHE A 281 -20.68 1.34 38.57
C PHE A 281 -22.20 1.28 38.38
N ALA A 282 -22.98 2.06 39.13
CA ALA A 282 -24.44 2.14 38.96
C ALA A 282 -24.84 2.61 37.54
N ASN A 283 -23.96 3.36 36.87
CA ASN A 283 -24.21 3.94 35.55
C ASN A 283 -23.76 3.07 34.38
N LEU A 284 -23.36 1.81 34.63
CA LEU A 284 -22.85 0.89 33.59
C LEU A 284 -23.67 0.87 32.28
N TYR A 285 -25.01 0.95 32.38
CA TYR A 285 -25.92 0.94 31.23
C TYR A 285 -26.61 2.28 30.95
N ASN A 286 -26.49 3.26 31.86
CA ASN A 286 -27.26 4.50 31.80
C ASN A 286 -26.42 5.69 31.31
N ARG A 287 -25.08 5.54 31.26
CA ARG A 287 -24.14 6.52 30.73
C ARG A 287 -22.97 5.83 30.05
N GLY A 288 -22.66 6.22 28.83
CA GLY A 288 -21.38 5.90 28.21
C GLY A 288 -20.22 6.59 28.93
N LEU A 289 -19.03 5.99 28.88
CA LEU A 289 -17.80 6.56 29.42
C LEU A 289 -16.80 6.77 28.28
N ILE A 290 -16.26 7.99 28.22
CA ILE A 290 -15.17 8.34 27.32
C ILE A 290 -13.99 8.75 28.19
N LEU A 291 -12.82 8.18 27.92
CA LEU A 291 -11.57 8.59 28.52
C LEU A 291 -11.07 9.86 27.81
N PRO A 292 -11.02 11.02 28.50
CA PRO A 292 -10.57 12.26 27.87
C PRO A 292 -9.13 12.14 27.37
N LYS A 293 -8.89 12.59 26.13
CA LYS A 293 -7.56 12.63 25.51
C LYS A 293 -6.87 11.26 25.51
N PHE A 294 -7.65 10.20 25.35
CA PHE A 294 -7.15 8.84 25.41
C PHE A 294 -6.07 8.57 24.37
N ALA A 295 -4.95 7.99 24.80
CA ALA A 295 -3.94 7.40 23.93
C ALA A 295 -3.95 5.88 24.09
N ARG A 296 -3.79 5.38 25.32
CA ARG A 296 -3.72 3.93 25.58
C ARG A 296 -4.15 3.56 26.99
N ILE A 297 -4.88 2.46 27.12
CA ILE A 297 -5.26 1.93 28.44
C ILE A 297 -4.04 1.31 29.14
N LYS A 298 -3.86 1.61 30.44
CA LYS A 298 -2.87 0.91 31.27
C LYS A 298 -3.53 -0.23 32.02
N GLU A 299 -4.59 0.10 32.74
CA GLU A 299 -5.27 -0.83 33.62
C GLU A 299 -6.69 -0.37 33.95
N VAL A 300 -7.62 -1.31 34.02
CA VAL A 300 -8.96 -1.08 34.56
C VAL A 300 -9.13 -1.96 35.79
N TYR A 301 -9.60 -1.40 36.90
CA TYR A 301 -9.69 -2.15 38.14
C TYR A 301 -10.75 -1.59 39.09
N TYR A 302 -11.07 -2.38 40.11
CA TYR A 302 -11.87 -1.94 41.25
C TYR A 302 -11.27 -2.47 42.55
N TYR A 303 -11.67 -1.88 43.67
CA TYR A 303 -11.32 -2.38 45.00
C TYR A 303 -12.48 -3.21 45.55
N ASN A 304 -12.17 -4.36 46.14
CA ASN A 304 -13.19 -5.18 46.79
C ASN A 304 -13.63 -4.53 48.12
N SER A 305 -14.93 -4.50 48.40
CA SER A 305 -15.52 -3.84 49.56
C SER A 305 -15.16 -4.49 50.91
N THR A 306 -14.79 -5.77 50.91
CA THR A 306 -14.56 -6.55 52.14
C THR A 306 -13.08 -6.63 52.51
N ASN A 307 -12.21 -6.93 51.54
CA ASN A 307 -10.77 -7.12 51.79
C ASN A 307 -9.88 -5.98 51.27
N LEU A 308 -10.45 -4.98 50.59
CA LEU A 308 -9.75 -3.83 50.00
C LEU A 308 -8.68 -4.18 48.97
N ASN A 309 -8.66 -5.41 48.45
CA ASN A 309 -7.71 -5.79 47.40
C ASN A 309 -8.10 -5.16 46.07
N LYS A 310 -7.08 -4.69 45.33
CA LYS A 310 -7.19 -4.27 43.93
C LYS A 310 -7.45 -5.50 43.06
N THR A 311 -8.50 -5.45 42.25
CA THR A 311 -8.83 -6.50 41.27
C THR A 311 -8.88 -5.88 39.88
N SER A 312 -7.96 -6.29 39.02
CA SER A 312 -7.87 -5.82 37.64
C SER A 312 -8.87 -6.57 36.75
N LEU A 313 -9.52 -5.85 35.85
CA LEU A 313 -10.36 -6.41 34.79
C LEU A 313 -9.46 -6.77 33.60
N SER A 314 -9.68 -7.97 33.05
CA SER A 314 -8.82 -8.48 31.97
C SER A 314 -9.24 -7.94 30.60
N PHE A 315 -8.32 -7.94 29.64
CA PHE A 315 -8.62 -7.61 28.24
C PHE A 315 -9.74 -8.52 27.72
N GLY A 316 -10.74 -7.94 27.04
CA GLY A 316 -11.97 -8.62 26.62
C GLY A 316 -13.15 -8.48 27.60
N GLU A 317 -12.93 -8.08 28.85
CA GLU A 317 -14.02 -7.67 29.75
C GLU A 317 -14.51 -6.25 29.46
N TYR A 318 -13.69 -5.45 28.77
CA TYR A 318 -14.01 -4.12 28.26
C TYR A 318 -13.30 -3.93 26.92
N VAL A 319 -13.82 -3.03 26.09
CA VAL A 319 -13.20 -2.58 24.84
C VAL A 319 -13.12 -1.06 24.88
N VAL A 320 -11.96 -0.51 24.52
CA VAL A 320 -11.78 0.93 24.36
C VAL A 320 -11.51 1.19 22.88
N ASN A 321 -12.30 2.05 22.24
CA ASN A 321 -12.01 2.47 20.87
C ASN A 321 -10.93 3.57 20.85
N ASN A 322 -10.48 3.96 19.66
CA ASN A 322 -9.42 4.96 19.49
C ASN A 322 -9.80 6.35 20.02
N SER A 323 -11.10 6.65 20.14
CA SER A 323 -11.60 7.90 20.75
C SER A 323 -11.72 7.83 22.28
N GLY A 324 -11.29 6.72 22.90
CA GLY A 324 -11.40 6.51 24.34
C GLY A 324 -12.78 6.07 24.82
N TYR A 325 -13.71 5.75 23.92
CA TYR A 325 -15.05 5.26 24.27
C TYR A 325 -14.96 3.84 24.80
N ILE A 326 -15.53 3.61 25.97
CA ILE A 326 -15.52 2.31 26.62
C ILE A 326 -16.85 1.60 26.37
N SER A 327 -16.76 0.37 25.86
CA SER A 327 -17.87 -0.55 25.77
C SER A 327 -17.59 -1.84 26.55
N TRP A 328 -18.68 -2.49 26.96
CA TRP A 328 -18.64 -3.70 27.78
C TRP A 328 -19.24 -4.84 26.97
N PRO A 329 -18.43 -5.83 26.53
CA PRO A 329 -18.95 -6.99 25.80
C PRO A 329 -19.93 -7.79 26.65
N THR A 330 -20.99 -8.34 26.04
CA THR A 330 -22.07 -9.05 26.75
C THR A 330 -21.60 -10.24 27.59
N GLU A 331 -20.48 -10.86 27.23
CA GLU A 331 -19.83 -11.97 27.94
C GLU A 331 -19.00 -11.49 29.16
N SER A 332 -18.85 -10.19 29.35
CA SER A 332 -18.02 -9.61 30.40
C SER A 332 -18.57 -9.94 31.79
N LYS A 333 -17.68 -10.39 32.69
CA LYS A 333 -18.06 -10.71 34.08
C LYS A 333 -18.61 -9.49 34.80
N ILE A 334 -18.30 -8.28 34.34
CA ILE A 334 -18.79 -7.03 34.91
C ILE A 334 -20.32 -6.97 34.94
N HIS A 335 -20.99 -7.57 33.96
CA HIS A 335 -22.45 -7.63 33.89
C HIS A 335 -23.03 -8.49 35.02
N ASN A 336 -22.36 -9.60 35.37
CA ASN A 336 -22.72 -10.43 36.52
C ASN A 336 -22.45 -9.71 37.85
N TYR A 337 -21.35 -8.95 37.95
CA TYR A 337 -21.09 -8.12 39.13
C TYR A 337 -22.18 -7.05 39.30
N TYR A 338 -22.64 -6.45 38.21
CA TYR A 338 -23.72 -5.45 38.25
C TYR A 338 -25.03 -6.07 38.72
N ALA A 339 -25.41 -7.23 38.17
CA ALA A 339 -26.69 -7.88 38.46
C ALA A 339 -26.74 -8.56 39.84
N ASN A 340 -25.65 -9.23 40.25
CA ASN A 340 -25.69 -10.18 41.37
C ASN A 340 -24.70 -9.87 42.50
N ARG A 341 -23.69 -9.03 42.28
CA ARG A 341 -22.58 -8.81 43.24
C ARG A 341 -22.18 -7.35 43.39
N PHE A 342 -23.13 -6.42 43.21
CA PHE A 342 -22.87 -4.98 43.19
C PHE A 342 -22.14 -4.48 44.44
N ASN A 343 -22.54 -5.01 45.61
CA ASN A 343 -21.99 -4.63 46.92
C ASN A 343 -20.54 -5.11 47.16
N GLU A 344 -19.99 -5.95 46.28
CA GLU A 344 -18.59 -6.37 46.36
C GLU A 344 -17.62 -5.32 45.81
N ILE A 345 -18.11 -4.39 44.99
CA ILE A 345 -17.31 -3.28 44.49
C ILE A 345 -17.35 -2.15 45.53
N LYS A 346 -16.18 -1.83 46.09
CA LYS A 346 -16.04 -0.77 47.09
C LYS A 346 -16.50 0.56 46.50
N ASP A 347 -17.38 1.24 47.24
CA ASP A 347 -17.97 2.53 46.89
C ASP A 347 -18.69 2.56 45.52
N GLY A 348 -18.93 1.39 44.91
CA GLY A 348 -19.46 1.28 43.55
C GLY A 348 -18.56 1.92 42.49
N LYS A 349 -17.23 1.94 42.67
CA LYS A 349 -16.30 2.62 41.76
C LYS A 349 -15.44 1.67 40.95
N ILE A 350 -15.34 1.95 39.65
CA ILE A 350 -14.35 1.36 38.72
C ILE A 350 -13.36 2.46 38.34
N PHE A 351 -12.07 2.13 38.35
CA PHE A 351 -10.97 3.04 38.02
C PHE A 351 -10.36 2.64 36.69
N PHE A 352 -10.03 3.66 35.89
CA PHE A 352 -9.36 3.53 34.60
C PHE A 352 -8.07 4.33 34.68
N ASP A 353 -6.93 3.64 34.75
CA ASP A 353 -5.62 4.25 34.60
C ASP A 353 -5.21 4.12 33.13
N TYR A 354 -4.83 5.23 32.51
CA TYR A 354 -4.50 5.27 31.08
C TYR A 354 -3.43 6.33 30.80
N TYR A 355 -2.82 6.23 29.61
CA TYR A 355 -2.01 7.29 29.03
C TYR A 355 -2.93 8.24 28.28
N ALA A 356 -2.85 9.52 28.63
CA ALA A 356 -3.51 10.61 27.92
C ALA A 356 -2.51 11.38 27.07
N SER A 357 -2.95 11.92 25.94
CA SER A 357 -2.15 12.77 25.08
C SER A 357 -2.96 13.97 24.59
N ASP A 358 -2.39 15.16 24.75
CA ASP A 358 -2.91 16.39 24.15
C ASP A 358 -2.83 16.35 22.60
N PHE A 359 -2.08 15.38 22.06
CA PHE A 359 -1.83 15.16 20.64
C PHE A 359 -2.57 13.94 20.08
N SER A 360 -3.58 13.41 20.79
CA SER A 360 -4.30 12.19 20.38
C SER A 360 -4.87 12.23 18.95
N THR A 361 -5.30 13.39 18.48
CA THR A 361 -5.75 13.58 17.08
C THR A 361 -4.60 13.38 16.09
N GLN A 362 -3.46 14.02 16.32
CA GLN A 362 -2.27 13.94 15.47
C GLN A 362 -1.67 12.53 15.48
N LEU A 363 -1.61 11.89 16.65
CA LEU A 363 -1.14 10.51 16.79
C LEU A 363 -2.07 9.49 16.11
N GLY A 364 -3.29 9.91 15.73
CA GLY A 364 -4.23 9.11 14.94
C GLY A 364 -4.14 9.28 13.43
N LEU A 365 -3.26 10.15 12.93
CA LEU A 365 -3.01 10.33 11.50
C LEU A 365 -2.06 9.23 10.99
N SER A 366 -2.56 8.00 10.91
CA SER A 366 -1.75 6.82 10.54
C SER A 366 -1.21 6.85 9.11
N ASN A 367 -1.76 7.70 8.25
CA ASN A 367 -1.30 7.93 6.87
C ASN A 367 -0.17 8.99 6.76
N ALA A 368 0.44 9.43 7.86
CA ALA A 368 1.56 10.36 7.78
C ALA A 368 2.77 9.77 7.03
N ASP A 369 3.34 10.53 6.10
CA ASP A 369 4.56 10.14 5.36
C ASP A 369 5.83 10.32 6.21
N GLY A 370 5.78 11.17 7.22
CA GLY A 370 6.91 11.38 8.13
C GLY A 370 6.76 12.57 9.07
N PHE A 371 7.88 12.99 9.65
CA PHE A 371 7.98 14.13 10.56
C PHE A 371 8.76 15.29 9.94
N LYS A 372 8.28 16.51 10.16
CA LYS A 372 9.01 17.75 9.94
C LYS A 372 9.41 18.33 11.29
N ILE A 373 10.69 18.65 11.46
CA ILE A 373 11.25 19.20 12.69
C ILE A 373 11.94 20.51 12.36
N ASP A 374 11.46 21.61 12.96
CA ASP A 374 12.06 22.92 12.79
C ASP A 374 13.17 23.12 13.84
N PHE A 375 14.40 22.78 13.44
CA PHE A 375 15.59 22.80 14.30
C PHE A 375 16.19 24.21 14.38
N ILE A 376 16.48 24.68 15.59
CA ILE A 376 17.03 26.01 15.85
C ILE A 376 18.54 25.94 16.09
N MET A 377 19.31 26.75 15.36
CA MET A 377 20.73 27.00 15.62
C MET A 377 21.11 28.47 15.39
N PRO A 378 22.21 29.02 15.92
CA PRO A 378 22.50 30.45 15.74
C PRO A 378 22.95 30.84 14.32
N SER A 379 22.53 32.02 13.85
CA SER A 379 22.74 32.46 12.46
C SER A 379 24.13 33.02 12.14
N VAL A 380 24.95 33.23 13.17
CA VAL A 380 26.32 33.76 13.06
C VAL A 380 27.35 32.72 12.60
N TYR A 381 26.98 31.45 12.49
CA TYR A 381 27.91 30.32 12.27
C TYR A 381 28.09 29.92 10.80
N TRP A 382 28.21 30.88 9.88
CA TRP A 382 28.36 30.58 8.45
C TRP A 382 29.64 29.77 8.11
N ASP A 383 30.71 29.90 8.92
CA ASP A 383 31.97 29.15 8.77
C ASP A 383 31.95 27.73 9.39
N HIS A 384 30.92 27.40 10.18
CA HIS A 384 30.79 26.13 10.89
C HIS A 384 29.32 25.71 10.91
N THR A 385 28.85 25.32 9.73
CA THR A 385 27.46 24.95 9.45
C THR A 385 27.21 23.45 9.55
N THR A 386 28.11 22.70 10.20
CA THR A 386 28.02 21.25 10.34
C THR A 386 27.84 20.89 11.81
N ILE A 387 26.88 20.01 12.10
CA ILE A 387 26.73 19.37 13.42
C ILE A 387 27.35 17.98 13.32
N GLU A 388 28.29 17.66 14.21
CA GLU A 388 28.96 16.35 14.22
C GLU A 388 27.96 15.19 14.29
N LYS A 389 27.01 15.25 15.23
CA LYS A 389 25.97 14.22 15.35
C LYS A 389 24.66 14.78 15.91
N LEU A 390 23.57 14.52 15.21
CA LEU A 390 22.20 14.74 15.69
C LEU A 390 21.44 13.42 15.66
N ILE A 391 21.04 12.93 16.82
CA ILE A 391 20.22 11.72 16.97
C ILE A 391 18.80 12.14 17.34
N ILE A 392 17.81 11.70 16.58
CA ILE A 392 16.40 11.92 16.85
C ILE A 392 15.75 10.56 17.05
N SER A 393 15.29 10.30 18.28
CA SER A 393 14.76 9.01 18.71
C SER A 393 13.29 9.12 19.11
N PHE A 394 12.48 8.30 18.46
CA PHE A 394 11.04 8.15 18.63
C PHE A 394 10.80 6.92 19.51
N ASN A 395 10.37 7.15 20.75
CA ASN A 395 10.28 6.12 21.78
C ASN A 395 8.81 5.73 22.00
N ASP A 396 8.54 4.43 21.95
CA ASP A 396 7.21 3.88 22.20
C ASP A 396 7.01 3.37 23.64
N PHE A 397 5.77 3.04 23.99
CA PHE A 397 5.43 2.46 25.30
C PHE A 397 5.94 1.03 25.53
N LEU A 398 6.36 0.33 24.47
CA LEU A 398 6.87 -1.04 24.53
C LEU A 398 8.37 -1.06 24.83
N GLY A 399 9.02 0.11 24.84
CA GLY A 399 10.45 0.27 25.07
C GLY A 399 11.27 0.19 23.79
N ASN A 400 10.63 0.24 22.62
CA ASN A 400 11.31 0.34 21.35
C ASN A 400 11.70 1.80 21.08
N ALA A 401 12.84 1.97 20.42
CA ALA A 401 13.32 3.25 19.93
C ALA A 401 13.53 3.15 18.42
N PHE A 402 12.94 4.08 17.68
CA PHE A 402 13.15 4.24 16.24
C PHE A 402 13.92 5.53 16.03
N THR A 403 15.04 5.48 15.33
CA THR A 403 16.05 6.54 15.42
C THR A 403 16.56 6.97 14.06
N LYS A 404 16.48 8.27 13.77
CA LYS A 404 17.22 8.91 12.67
C LYS A 404 18.51 9.51 13.22
N THR A 405 19.65 9.11 12.67
CA THR A 405 20.95 9.70 13.01
C THR A 405 21.49 10.48 11.83
N PHE A 406 21.77 11.76 12.04
CA PHE A 406 22.51 12.60 11.11
C PHE A 406 23.95 12.68 11.60
N PHE A 407 24.89 12.14 10.81
CA PHE A 407 26.32 12.33 11.00
C PHE A 407 26.80 13.46 10.09
N ASP A 408 27.68 14.33 10.58
CA ASP A 408 28.25 15.45 9.83
C ASP A 408 27.16 16.24 9.07
N LEU A 409 26.07 16.60 9.77
CA LEU A 409 24.90 17.23 9.19
C LEU A 409 25.27 18.58 8.58
N ASP A 410 25.47 18.64 7.26
CA ASP A 410 25.84 19.85 6.53
C ASP A 410 24.62 20.75 6.28
N LEU A 411 24.58 21.87 7.00
CA LEU A 411 23.50 22.86 6.93
C LEU A 411 23.88 24.07 6.08
N ARG A 412 25.05 24.07 5.39
CA ARG A 412 25.57 25.24 4.65
C ARG A 412 24.56 25.80 3.64
N LYS A 413 23.76 24.94 3.01
CA LYS A 413 22.72 25.33 2.02
C LYS A 413 21.73 26.37 2.57
N TYR A 414 21.44 26.34 3.87
CA TYR A 414 20.52 27.29 4.53
C TYR A 414 21.19 28.64 4.88
N PHE A 415 22.52 28.70 4.91
CA PHE A 415 23.28 29.89 5.28
C PHE A 415 23.73 30.73 4.08
N MET A 416 23.46 30.28 2.85
CA MET A 416 23.79 31.02 1.63
C MET A 416 23.02 32.35 1.58
N ASP A 417 23.70 33.44 1.22
CA ASP A 417 23.15 34.80 1.23
C ASP A 417 21.83 34.96 0.46
N SER A 418 21.62 34.15 -0.59
CA SER A 418 20.41 34.17 -1.42
C SER A 418 19.16 33.64 -0.72
N VAL A 419 19.31 32.76 0.29
CA VAL A 419 18.18 32.08 0.96
C VAL A 419 18.17 32.25 2.48
N LYS A 420 19.27 32.72 3.08
CA LYS A 420 19.43 32.86 4.53
C LYS A 420 18.27 33.61 5.20
N SER A 421 17.78 34.67 4.58
CA SER A 421 16.67 35.48 5.12
C SER A 421 15.37 34.71 5.30
N ASN A 422 15.18 33.59 4.58
CA ASN A 422 13.97 32.77 4.67
C ASN A 422 13.95 31.93 5.96
N TYR A 423 15.12 31.70 6.55
CA TYR A 423 15.30 30.84 7.73
C TYR A 423 15.80 31.63 8.96
N GLU A 424 16.37 32.83 8.79
CA GLU A 424 16.86 33.66 9.89
C GLU A 424 15.71 34.31 10.67
N GLN A 425 15.67 34.09 11.99
CA GLN A 425 14.71 34.68 12.92
C GLN A 425 15.42 35.30 14.14
N VAL A 426 14.72 36.18 14.86
CA VAL A 426 15.18 36.72 16.15
C VAL A 426 14.34 36.10 17.25
N ILE A 427 14.96 35.25 18.07
CA ILE A 427 14.30 34.57 19.18
C ILE A 427 14.76 35.18 20.51
N PHE A 428 13.81 35.55 21.37
CA PHE A 428 14.13 36.10 22.69
C PHE A 428 14.91 35.08 23.53
N GLY A 429 16.01 35.52 24.13
CA GLY A 429 16.93 34.65 24.88
C GLY A 429 17.93 33.87 24.03
N MET A 430 17.66 33.65 22.74
CA MET A 430 18.58 32.95 21.82
C MET A 430 19.33 33.89 20.86
N GLY A 431 18.79 35.08 20.59
CA GLY A 431 19.37 36.05 19.65
C GLY A 431 18.95 35.76 18.20
N LYS A 432 19.82 36.11 17.24
CA LYS A 432 19.61 35.74 15.83
C LYS A 432 19.94 34.27 15.60
N VAL A 433 18.99 33.54 15.05
CA VAL A 433 19.03 32.10 14.83
C VAL A 433 18.55 31.74 13.43
N MET A 434 18.95 30.58 12.94
CA MET A 434 18.37 29.87 11.81
C MET A 434 17.36 28.87 12.34
N VAL A 435 16.21 28.80 11.69
CA VAL A 435 15.18 27.78 11.88
C VAL A 435 15.20 26.91 10.64
N ILE A 436 15.68 25.68 10.78
CA ILE A 436 16.00 24.80 9.66
C ILE A 436 15.05 23.61 9.69
N PRO A 437 14.22 23.42 8.65
CA PRO A 437 13.33 22.26 8.58
C PRO A 437 14.14 21.00 8.25
N LEU A 438 14.00 19.99 9.10
CA LEU A 438 14.51 18.63 8.90
C LEU A 438 13.32 17.71 8.64
N TYR A 439 13.33 17.00 7.51
CA TYR A 439 12.31 16.02 7.18
C TYR A 439 12.83 14.61 7.48
N ILE A 440 12.00 13.81 8.15
CA ILE A 440 12.28 12.43 8.53
C ILE A 440 11.15 11.57 7.98
N PRO A 441 11.35 10.93 6.82
CA PRO A 441 10.40 9.97 6.25
C PRO A 441 10.17 8.77 7.17
N MET A 442 8.97 8.22 7.12
CA MET A 442 8.60 7.06 7.96
C MET A 442 9.48 5.84 7.64
N LYS A 443 9.90 5.69 6.38
CA LYS A 443 10.82 4.63 5.94
C LYS A 443 12.14 4.61 6.71
N ASP A 444 12.69 5.78 7.04
CA ASP A 444 13.95 5.86 7.79
C ASP A 444 13.79 5.32 9.21
N LEU A 445 12.61 5.51 9.81
CA LEU A 445 12.31 5.00 11.14
C LEU A 445 12.17 3.48 11.12
N LEU A 446 11.48 2.93 10.12
CA LEU A 446 11.34 1.49 9.93
C LEU A 446 12.69 0.80 9.74
N LEU A 447 13.59 1.38 8.93
CA LEU A 447 14.94 0.85 8.71
C LEU A 447 15.80 0.85 9.98
N SER A 448 15.58 1.79 10.89
CA SER A 448 16.33 1.87 12.15
C SER A 448 16.01 0.74 13.13
N ASN A 449 14.84 0.10 13.00
CA ASN A 449 14.40 -1.01 13.84
C ASN A 449 13.47 -1.96 13.06
N PRO A 450 14.01 -2.77 12.13
CA PRO A 450 13.23 -3.51 11.13
C PRO A 450 12.39 -4.67 11.70
N TYR A 451 12.64 -5.08 12.95
CA TYR A 451 11.94 -6.18 13.60
C TYR A 451 10.70 -5.73 14.39
N ASN A 452 10.45 -4.43 14.47
CA ASN A 452 9.32 -3.87 15.20
C ASN A 452 8.49 -2.96 14.28
N ILE A 453 7.18 -2.94 14.50
CA ILE A 453 6.27 -2.08 13.74
C ILE A 453 6.29 -0.69 14.37
N PHE A 454 6.55 0.34 13.55
CA PHE A 454 6.39 1.72 13.98
C PHE A 454 4.89 2.10 13.90
N GLU A 455 4.28 2.42 15.03
CA GLU A 455 2.90 2.90 15.09
C GLU A 455 2.83 4.24 15.82
N LEU A 456 2.25 5.27 15.17
CA LEU A 456 2.13 6.62 15.73
C LEU A 456 1.35 6.63 17.06
N HIS A 457 0.30 5.84 17.19
CA HIS A 457 -0.48 5.73 18.43
C HIS A 457 0.30 5.15 19.62
N LEU A 458 1.44 4.48 19.37
CA LEU A 458 2.30 3.94 20.43
C LEU A 458 3.40 4.92 20.86
N LEU A 459 3.53 6.06 20.18
CA LEU A 459 4.59 7.02 20.45
C LEU A 459 4.38 7.72 21.80
N ASP A 460 5.35 7.55 22.70
CA ASP A 460 5.32 8.14 24.05
C ASP A 460 6.11 9.44 24.12
N SER A 461 7.26 9.49 23.45
CA SER A 461 8.12 10.69 23.43
C SER A 461 9.02 10.75 22.20
N ILE A 462 9.44 11.96 21.87
CA ILE A 462 10.49 12.23 20.88
C ILE A 462 11.66 12.85 21.61
N SER A 463 12.86 12.33 21.41
CA SER A 463 14.08 12.81 22.05
C SER A 463 15.14 13.17 21.03
N PHE A 464 15.92 14.20 21.35
CA PHE A 464 16.97 14.75 20.53
C PHE A 464 18.26 14.67 21.32
N THR A 465 19.32 14.12 20.75
CA THR A 465 20.68 14.18 21.31
C THR A 465 21.58 14.87 20.32
N ILE A 466 22.14 16.00 20.73
CA ILE A 466 23.02 16.84 19.93
C ILE A 466 24.42 16.71 20.50
N SER A 467 25.29 16.04 19.74
CA SER A 467 26.71 15.94 20.01
C SER A 467 27.45 16.82 19.01
N ASP A 468 28.31 17.69 19.50
CA ASP A 468 29.11 18.58 18.67
C ASP A 468 30.37 19.01 19.42
N SER A 469 31.34 19.53 18.67
CA SER A 469 32.66 19.92 19.19
C SER A 469 32.57 20.83 20.43
N PRO A 470 33.39 20.59 21.48
CA PRO A 470 33.45 21.45 22.68
C PRO A 470 33.82 22.90 22.35
N ILE A 471 34.43 23.14 21.19
CA ILE A 471 34.81 24.47 20.71
C ILE A 471 33.83 24.87 19.61
N TRP A 472 32.62 25.28 20.01
CA TRP A 472 31.75 26.00 19.09
C TRP A 472 32.41 27.32 18.66
N PRO A 473 32.17 27.83 17.44
CA PRO A 473 32.94 28.91 16.80
C PRO A 473 32.73 30.30 17.42
N GLY A 474 31.95 30.39 18.50
CA GLY A 474 31.84 31.60 19.31
C GLY A 474 33.01 31.81 20.27
N SER A 475 33.98 30.89 20.32
CA SER A 475 35.18 31.00 21.14
C SER A 475 36.12 32.00 20.48
N PHE A 476 35.88 33.29 20.71
CA PHE A 476 36.81 34.32 20.26
C PHE A 476 37.74 34.71 21.41
N ILE A 477 39.03 34.79 21.08
CA ILE A 477 40.03 35.43 21.91
C ILE A 477 39.98 36.91 21.57
N HIS A 478 39.65 37.76 22.55
CA HIS A 478 39.80 39.20 22.40
C HIS A 478 41.11 39.62 23.06
N ASP A 479 42.09 40.02 22.24
CA ASP A 479 43.39 40.47 22.70
C ASP A 479 43.34 41.97 23.04
N TYR A 480 43.45 42.31 24.33
CA TYR A 480 43.60 43.69 24.77
C TYR A 480 45.09 44.06 24.71
N GLU A 481 45.61 44.30 23.50
CA GLU A 481 47.04 44.55 23.24
C GLU A 481 47.64 45.66 24.12
N VAL A 482 46.85 46.67 24.48
CA VAL A 482 47.28 47.79 25.33
C VAL A 482 47.38 47.42 26.81
N GLU A 483 46.63 46.41 27.24
CA GLU A 483 46.46 46.03 28.64
C GLU A 483 47.17 44.71 28.98
N GLY A 484 47.70 44.02 27.96
CA GLY A 484 48.62 42.89 28.11
C GLY A 484 47.94 41.57 28.50
N TYR A 485 46.64 41.43 28.27
CA TYR A 485 45.90 40.20 28.49
C TYR A 485 44.95 39.89 27.35
N SER A 486 44.68 38.60 27.18
CA SER A 486 43.69 38.07 26.26
C SER A 486 42.52 37.54 27.07
N VAL A 487 41.29 37.92 26.70
CA VAL A 487 40.08 37.34 27.31
C VAL A 487 39.60 36.21 26.42
N LEU A 488 39.65 34.98 26.94
CA LEU A 488 39.00 33.83 26.35
C LEU A 488 37.52 33.88 26.71
N ASN A 489 36.66 34.26 25.76
CA ASN A 489 35.22 34.17 25.92
C ASN A 489 34.76 32.78 25.49
N LEU A 490 34.59 31.87 26.46
CA LEU A 490 34.09 30.52 26.19
C LEU A 490 32.59 30.58 25.86
N PRO A 491 32.17 30.25 24.63
CA PRO A 491 30.83 30.52 24.13
C PRO A 491 29.86 29.46 24.64
N TYR A 492 28.58 29.82 24.61
CA TYR A 492 27.52 28.86 24.87
C TYR A 492 27.16 28.12 23.58
N GLN A 493 26.98 26.80 23.68
CA GLN A 493 26.22 26.02 22.70
C GLN A 493 24.75 26.41 22.82
N ARG A 494 24.12 26.79 21.71
CA ARG A 494 22.72 27.22 21.65
C ARG A 494 22.01 26.38 20.60
N VAL A 495 21.01 25.61 21.00
CA VAL A 495 20.20 24.79 20.10
C VAL A 495 18.75 24.83 20.56
N GLY A 496 17.82 24.42 19.72
CA GLY A 496 16.42 24.33 20.13
C GLY A 496 15.54 23.67 19.09
N ILE A 497 14.28 23.50 19.45
CA ILE A 497 13.22 22.98 18.57
C ILE A 497 12.11 24.02 18.55
N GLN A 498 11.76 24.51 17.36
CA GLN A 498 10.63 25.42 17.19
C GLN A 498 9.32 24.66 17.07
N ASP A 499 9.32 23.64 16.22
CA ASP A 499 8.13 22.86 15.92
C ASP A 499 8.46 21.40 15.58
N ILE A 500 7.49 20.52 15.80
CA ILE A 500 7.50 19.11 15.40
C ILE A 500 6.12 18.85 14.83
N LYS A 501 6.04 18.47 13.55
CA LYS A 501 4.78 18.18 12.88
C LYS A 501 4.88 16.86 12.13
N LEU A 502 3.75 16.20 11.92
CA LEU A 502 3.63 15.19 10.88
C LEU A 502 3.40 15.91 9.55
N TYR A 503 3.91 15.35 8.47
CA TYR A 503 3.58 15.80 7.11
C TYR A 503 2.98 14.66 6.31
N ASN A 504 2.24 15.04 5.29
CA ASN A 504 1.70 14.12 4.30
C ASN A 504 1.62 14.83 2.94
N LEU A 505 1.83 14.07 1.87
CA LEU A 505 1.71 14.55 0.51
C LEU A 505 0.26 14.90 0.19
N ILE A 506 0.08 15.76 -0.82
CA ILE A 506 -1.27 16.08 -1.31
C ILE A 506 -2.02 14.88 -1.88
N SER A 507 -1.36 13.73 -2.11
CA SER A 507 -1.96 12.45 -2.49
C SER A 507 -1.24 11.29 -1.82
N ASP A 508 -2.02 10.28 -1.42
CA ASP A 508 -1.54 9.07 -0.74
C ASP A 508 -1.55 7.83 -1.68
N SER A 509 -2.11 7.96 -2.89
CA SER A 509 -2.29 6.86 -3.82
C SER A 509 -1.33 6.97 -5.01
N ALA A 510 -0.72 5.85 -5.39
CA ALA A 510 -0.05 5.70 -6.69
C ALA A 510 -0.93 4.95 -7.71
N GLU A 511 -2.13 4.49 -7.31
CA GLU A 511 -3.08 3.84 -8.20
C GLU A 511 -3.81 4.91 -9.02
N GLU A 512 -3.57 4.91 -10.33
CA GLU A 512 -4.25 5.81 -11.25
C GLU A 512 -5.61 5.27 -11.67
N GLN A 513 -6.61 6.15 -11.66
CA GLN A 513 -7.89 5.91 -12.32
C GLN A 513 -8.08 6.99 -13.39
N GLY A 514 -7.95 6.58 -14.64
CA GLY A 514 -8.02 7.48 -15.79
C GLY A 514 -6.92 8.53 -15.83
N GLY A 515 -5.69 8.16 -15.50
CA GLY A 515 -4.51 9.06 -15.56
C GLY A 515 -4.36 10.00 -14.36
N PHE A 516 -5.25 9.92 -13.37
CA PHE A 516 -5.18 10.74 -12.16
C PHE A 516 -5.13 9.89 -10.91
N VAL A 517 -4.48 10.43 -9.88
CA VAL A 517 -4.58 9.92 -8.51
C VAL A 517 -5.59 10.74 -7.72
N ARG A 518 -6.27 10.11 -6.76
CA ARG A 518 -7.30 10.79 -5.96
C ARG A 518 -6.76 11.24 -4.61
N SER A 519 -7.34 12.31 -4.12
CA SER A 519 -7.06 12.87 -2.80
C SER A 519 -8.34 13.34 -2.12
N GLU A 520 -8.42 13.12 -0.81
CA GLU A 520 -9.54 13.59 -0.01
C GLU A 520 -9.28 15.02 0.44
N ILE A 521 -10.30 15.87 0.37
CA ILE A 521 -10.29 17.22 0.92
C ILE A 521 -11.44 17.39 1.91
N THR A 522 -11.10 17.87 3.11
CA THR A 522 -12.05 18.30 4.13
C THR A 522 -11.84 19.78 4.42
N LEU A 523 -12.88 20.59 4.21
CA LEU A 523 -12.88 22.00 4.56
C LEU A 523 -13.58 22.19 5.89
N ARG A 524 -13.02 23.03 6.77
CA ARG A 524 -13.60 23.34 8.08
C ARG A 524 -13.73 24.85 8.28
N ALA A 525 -14.86 25.26 8.83
CA ALA A 525 -15.13 26.62 9.29
C ALA A 525 -15.04 26.67 10.82
N PRO A 526 -13.83 26.82 11.42
CA PRO A 526 -13.65 26.75 12.87
C PRO A 526 -14.45 27.82 13.63
N ASP A 527 -14.56 29.02 13.06
CA ASP A 527 -15.34 30.13 13.64
C ASP A 527 -16.87 29.97 13.44
N TYR A 528 -17.28 28.91 12.74
CA TYR A 528 -18.67 28.59 12.47
C TYR A 528 -18.97 27.17 12.92
N TYR A 529 -18.83 26.91 14.23
CA TYR A 529 -19.21 25.65 14.89
C TYR A 529 -18.53 24.39 14.30
N ASP A 530 -17.31 24.53 13.78
CA ASP A 530 -16.60 23.45 13.09
C ASP A 530 -17.45 22.79 11.98
N PHE A 531 -18.28 23.59 11.30
CA PHE A 531 -18.95 23.12 10.08
C PHE A 531 -17.90 22.62 9.11
N TYR A 532 -18.15 21.47 8.50
CA TYR A 532 -17.21 20.87 7.57
C TYR A 532 -17.90 20.39 6.30
N ALA A 533 -17.12 20.25 5.25
CA ALA A 533 -17.53 19.58 4.02
C ALA A 533 -16.37 18.73 3.54
N THR A 534 -16.69 17.54 3.03
CA THR A 534 -15.70 16.58 2.56
C THR A 534 -16.03 16.18 1.12
N SER A 535 -15.00 16.02 0.30
CA SER A 535 -15.09 15.54 -1.08
C SER A 535 -13.74 14.96 -1.52
N GLU A 536 -13.67 14.48 -2.76
CA GLU A 536 -12.42 14.05 -3.41
C GLU A 536 -12.11 14.95 -4.61
N PHE A 537 -10.82 15.11 -4.92
CA PHE A 537 -10.34 15.78 -6.12
C PHE A 537 -9.23 14.94 -6.78
N ASN A 538 -9.00 15.18 -8.06
CA ASN A 538 -8.05 14.45 -8.91
C ASN A 538 -6.74 15.24 -9.05
N VAL A 539 -5.61 14.55 -8.94
CA VAL A 539 -4.28 15.12 -9.12
C VAL A 539 -3.61 14.46 -10.32
N LYS A 540 -3.17 15.27 -11.29
CA LYS A 540 -2.30 14.82 -12.39
C LYS A 540 -0.85 14.88 -11.92
N ARG A 541 -0.20 13.73 -11.87
CA ARG A 541 1.17 13.57 -11.34
C ARG A 541 2.20 14.27 -12.24
N ILE A 542 3.33 14.67 -11.66
CA ILE A 542 4.47 15.26 -12.38
C ILE A 542 5.09 14.19 -13.30
N ASP A 543 5.07 14.42 -14.60
CA ASP A 543 5.75 13.57 -15.56
C ASP A 543 7.27 13.69 -15.37
N THR A 544 7.91 12.58 -15.08
CA THR A 544 9.34 12.50 -14.76
C THR A 544 9.99 11.45 -15.63
N GLU A 545 10.69 11.92 -16.67
CA GLU A 545 11.36 11.07 -17.64
C GLU A 545 12.74 10.63 -17.13
N LEU A 546 12.98 9.32 -17.16
CA LEU A 546 14.26 8.67 -16.88
C LEU A 546 14.87 8.10 -18.16
N THR A 547 16.05 8.58 -18.55
CA THR A 547 16.75 8.27 -19.80
C THR A 547 18.18 7.79 -19.55
N ASP A 548 18.97 7.58 -20.62
CA ASP A 548 20.38 7.12 -20.56
C ASP A 548 20.56 5.86 -19.69
N ILE A 549 19.69 4.87 -19.93
CA ILE A 549 19.59 3.65 -19.14
C ILE A 549 20.77 2.74 -19.46
N LYS A 550 21.47 2.29 -18.42
CA LYS A 550 22.65 1.44 -18.56
C LYS A 550 22.66 0.35 -17.50
N VAL A 551 22.76 -0.90 -17.92
CA VAL A 551 22.79 -2.07 -17.05
C VAL A 551 24.21 -2.60 -16.96
N PHE A 552 24.66 -2.85 -15.74
CA PHE A 552 25.98 -3.38 -15.45
C PHE A 552 25.89 -4.68 -14.66
N TYR A 553 26.86 -5.55 -14.89
CA TYR A 553 27.15 -6.71 -14.06
C TYR A 553 28.66 -6.72 -13.80
N ASN A 554 29.07 -6.78 -12.53
CA ASN A 554 30.48 -6.71 -12.11
C ASN A 554 31.26 -5.53 -12.75
N GLY A 555 30.63 -4.36 -12.83
CA GLY A 555 31.22 -3.14 -13.40
C GLY A 555 31.38 -3.13 -14.92
N GLN A 556 30.86 -4.13 -15.65
CA GLN A 556 30.83 -4.18 -17.11
C GLN A 556 29.41 -3.98 -17.65
N GLU A 557 29.24 -3.15 -18.68
CA GLU A 557 27.93 -2.89 -19.29
C GLU A 557 27.44 -4.14 -20.05
N ILE A 558 26.20 -4.53 -19.80
CA ILE A 558 25.54 -5.64 -20.50
C ILE A 558 25.07 -5.15 -21.87
N THR A 559 25.70 -5.63 -22.92
CA THR A 559 25.38 -5.26 -24.32
C THR A 559 24.98 -6.47 -25.18
N ALA A 560 25.04 -7.68 -24.62
CA ALA A 560 24.68 -8.95 -25.23
C ALA A 560 24.21 -9.91 -24.12
N PRO A 561 23.63 -11.08 -24.43
CA PRO A 561 23.35 -12.10 -23.43
C PRO A 561 24.59 -12.42 -22.62
N THR A 562 24.55 -12.11 -21.32
CA THR A 562 25.66 -12.30 -20.38
C THR A 562 25.30 -13.40 -19.40
N ASP A 563 26.25 -14.32 -19.14
CA ASP A 563 26.12 -15.33 -18.11
C ASP A 563 26.18 -14.66 -16.73
N ILE A 564 25.13 -14.81 -15.94
CA ILE A 564 25.01 -14.24 -14.59
C ILE A 564 24.54 -15.32 -13.63
N GLN A 565 25.10 -15.35 -12.42
CA GLN A 565 24.71 -16.32 -11.41
C GLN A 565 23.43 -15.85 -10.71
N TYR A 566 22.53 -16.76 -10.34
CA TYR A 566 21.25 -16.36 -9.74
C TYR A 566 21.38 -15.72 -8.34
N SER A 567 22.53 -15.88 -7.67
CA SER A 567 22.88 -15.21 -6.40
C SER A 567 23.32 -13.75 -6.60
N ASP A 568 23.68 -13.38 -7.82
CA ASP A 568 24.19 -12.07 -8.15
C ASP A 568 23.10 -10.99 -8.24
N SER A 569 23.58 -9.77 -8.44
CA SER A 569 22.77 -8.60 -8.73
C SER A 569 23.23 -7.93 -10.02
N ILE A 570 22.28 -7.31 -10.71
CA ILE A 570 22.58 -6.33 -11.76
C ILE A 570 22.37 -4.92 -11.23
N GLU A 571 23.13 -4.00 -11.78
CA GLU A 571 23.10 -2.59 -11.43
C GLU A 571 22.54 -1.80 -12.60
N VAL A 572 21.64 -0.86 -12.32
CA VAL A 572 21.03 0.00 -13.33
C VAL A 572 21.29 1.45 -13.00
N TYR A 573 21.81 2.17 -13.98
CA TYR A 573 22.04 3.60 -13.91
C TYR A 573 21.11 4.33 -14.88
N LEU A 574 20.49 5.41 -14.42
CA LEU A 574 19.55 6.24 -15.19
C LEU A 574 19.77 7.73 -14.92
N LYS A 575 19.35 8.60 -15.83
CA LYS A 575 19.32 10.06 -15.65
C LYS A 575 17.92 10.62 -15.73
N GLN A 576 17.67 11.75 -15.08
CA GLN A 576 16.44 12.51 -15.28
C GLN A 576 16.53 13.41 -16.53
N GLY A 577 16.51 12.82 -17.72
CA GLY A 577 16.61 13.57 -18.98
C GLY A 577 17.81 14.52 -19.01
N ALA A 578 17.57 15.79 -19.30
CA ALA A 578 18.57 16.86 -19.28
C ALA A 578 18.73 17.56 -17.92
N ILE A 579 17.96 17.16 -16.89
CA ILE A 579 17.96 17.75 -15.55
C ILE A 579 19.16 17.20 -14.76
N LEU A 580 19.83 18.08 -14.03
CA LEU A 580 21.03 17.74 -13.24
C LEU A 580 20.77 17.67 -11.74
N ASP A 581 19.60 18.11 -11.31
CA ASP A 581 19.13 18.06 -9.93
C ASP A 581 18.34 16.76 -9.70
N PRO A 582 18.28 16.27 -8.45
CA PRO A 582 17.44 15.12 -8.13
C PRO A 582 15.94 15.41 -8.38
N ILE A 583 15.19 14.34 -8.64
CA ILE A 583 13.74 14.30 -8.65
C ILE A 583 13.21 14.91 -7.35
N LEU A 584 12.22 15.78 -7.47
CA LEU A 584 11.59 16.43 -6.32
C LEU A 584 11.10 15.38 -5.31
N PHE A 585 11.45 15.57 -4.04
CA PHE A 585 11.12 14.64 -2.94
C PHE A 585 11.69 13.22 -3.05
N ASP A 586 12.73 12.97 -3.84
CA ASP A 586 13.40 11.66 -3.87
C ASP A 586 13.97 11.23 -2.50
N GLU A 587 14.36 12.19 -1.66
CA GLU A 587 14.76 11.94 -0.28
C GLU A 587 13.58 11.47 0.61
N LEU A 588 12.34 11.85 0.27
CA LEU A 588 11.14 11.50 1.05
C LEU A 588 10.44 10.23 0.53
N LEU A 589 10.36 10.09 -0.80
CA LEU A 589 9.60 9.04 -1.48
C LEU A 589 10.49 7.86 -1.88
N ASP A 590 9.91 6.67 -1.94
CA ASP A 590 10.56 5.53 -2.58
C ASP A 590 10.16 5.47 -4.04
N ILE A 591 11.09 5.85 -4.92
CA ILE A 591 10.91 5.72 -6.36
C ILE A 591 11.25 4.28 -6.73
N GLN A 592 10.23 3.44 -6.78
CA GLN A 592 10.38 2.02 -7.10
C GLN A 592 10.48 1.81 -8.61
N ILE A 593 11.46 1.03 -9.01
CA ILE A 593 11.57 0.48 -10.35
C ILE A 593 11.56 -1.05 -10.29
N THR A 594 10.98 -1.68 -11.30
CA THR A 594 10.73 -3.12 -11.36
C THR A 594 11.46 -3.71 -12.55
N LEU A 595 12.23 -4.77 -12.32
CA LEU A 595 12.75 -5.64 -13.36
C LEU A 595 11.61 -6.56 -13.82
N PHE A 596 11.24 -6.46 -15.08
CA PHE A 596 10.07 -7.11 -15.64
C PHE A 596 10.45 -8.06 -16.77
N ASP A 597 9.95 -9.29 -16.72
CA ASP A 597 10.03 -10.26 -17.82
C ASP A 597 8.87 -10.00 -18.77
N THR A 598 9.15 -9.32 -19.88
CA THR A 598 8.13 -9.03 -20.89
C THR A 598 7.54 -10.31 -21.49
N ILE A 599 8.32 -11.38 -21.60
CA ILE A 599 7.90 -12.61 -22.26
C ILE A 599 6.87 -13.36 -21.41
N ASN A 600 7.11 -13.43 -20.09
CA ASN A 600 6.22 -14.13 -19.16
C ASN A 600 5.22 -13.21 -18.46
N THR A 601 5.26 -11.90 -18.75
CA THR A 601 4.42 -10.86 -18.13
C THR A 601 4.52 -10.83 -16.60
N GLU A 602 5.74 -10.99 -16.08
CA GLU A 602 5.99 -11.16 -14.65
C GLU A 602 6.99 -10.12 -14.12
N ALA A 603 6.68 -9.52 -12.98
CA ALA A 603 7.64 -8.73 -12.20
C ALA A 603 8.61 -9.69 -11.48
N ILE A 604 9.90 -9.59 -11.80
CA ILE A 604 10.93 -10.49 -11.27
C ILE A 604 11.48 -9.97 -9.94
N SER A 605 11.86 -8.69 -9.92
CA SER A 605 12.52 -8.05 -8.80
C SER A 605 12.15 -6.57 -8.77
N ILE A 606 12.11 -5.99 -7.58
CA ILE A 606 11.87 -4.56 -7.37
C ILE A 606 13.11 -3.97 -6.71
N SER A 607 13.48 -2.75 -7.07
CA SER A 607 14.53 -1.98 -6.42
C SER A 607 14.09 -0.53 -6.26
N ASN A 608 14.54 0.10 -5.18
CA ASN A 608 14.43 1.55 -5.02
C ASN A 608 15.52 2.25 -5.84
N LEU A 609 15.16 3.40 -6.39
CA LEU A 609 16.05 4.28 -7.11
C LEU A 609 16.73 5.27 -6.13
N ASN A 610 18.05 5.40 -6.20
CA ASN A 610 18.84 6.23 -5.28
C ASN A 610 19.68 7.26 -6.03
N TRP A 611 19.60 8.52 -5.63
CA TRP A 611 20.39 9.59 -6.25
C TRP A 611 21.86 9.56 -5.81
N ILE A 612 22.78 9.65 -6.77
CA ILE A 612 24.22 9.66 -6.48
C ILE A 612 24.67 11.10 -6.14
N THR A 613 24.79 11.38 -4.84
CA THR A 613 25.11 12.71 -4.28
C THR A 613 26.61 13.06 -4.26
N LYS A 614 27.52 12.07 -4.32
CA LYS A 614 28.98 12.24 -4.29
C LYS A 614 29.65 11.26 -5.26
N ASP A 615 30.90 11.55 -5.64
CA ASP A 615 31.75 10.70 -6.48
C ASP A 615 31.83 9.27 -5.92
N ASN A 616 30.93 8.39 -6.36
CA ASN A 616 30.87 7.02 -5.90
C ASN A 616 32.03 6.25 -6.53
N ARG A 617 33.09 6.01 -5.73
CA ARG A 617 34.32 5.35 -6.19
C ARG A 617 34.13 3.90 -6.63
N ILE A 618 32.97 3.31 -6.33
CA ILE A 618 32.59 1.95 -6.72
C ILE A 618 31.79 1.96 -8.02
N SER A 619 31.19 3.10 -8.40
CA SER A 619 30.46 3.21 -9.68
C SER A 619 31.41 3.09 -10.89
N PRO A 620 30.94 2.52 -12.02
CA PRO A 620 31.68 2.54 -13.28
C PRO A 620 32.05 3.97 -13.72
N ASN A 621 33.20 4.10 -14.40
CA ASN A 621 33.71 5.39 -14.88
C ASN A 621 32.67 6.13 -15.74
N GLY A 622 32.30 7.34 -15.30
CA GLY A 622 31.29 8.17 -15.99
C GLY A 622 29.91 8.19 -15.32
N TYR A 623 29.67 7.35 -14.30
CA TYR A 623 28.40 7.22 -13.56
C TYR A 623 28.56 7.55 -12.06
N THR A 624 29.38 8.55 -11.76
CA THR A 624 29.79 8.84 -10.37
C THR A 624 29.07 10.04 -9.74
N SER A 625 28.27 10.79 -10.51
CA SER A 625 27.39 11.86 -10.01
C SER A 625 26.32 12.17 -11.07
N LYS A 626 25.18 12.74 -10.65
CA LYS A 626 24.07 13.13 -11.54
C LYS A 626 23.34 11.97 -12.23
N TYR A 627 23.47 10.78 -11.67
CA TYR A 627 22.69 9.62 -12.06
C TYR A 627 21.95 9.10 -10.85
N TYR A 628 20.87 8.40 -11.14
CA TYR A 628 20.22 7.49 -10.24
C TYR A 628 20.80 6.07 -10.39
N TYR A 629 20.82 5.33 -9.28
CA TYR A 629 21.28 3.95 -9.20
C TYR A 629 20.22 3.06 -8.57
N ALA A 630 20.06 1.86 -9.12
CA ALA A 630 19.26 0.79 -8.55
C ALA A 630 19.97 -0.55 -8.70
N LYS A 631 19.70 -1.47 -7.78
CA LYS A 631 20.35 -2.79 -7.72
C LYS A 631 19.27 -3.86 -7.66
N PHE A 632 19.18 -4.69 -8.70
CA PHE A 632 18.20 -5.75 -8.79
C PHE A 632 18.83 -7.09 -8.48
N GLN A 633 18.12 -7.93 -7.74
CA GLN A 633 18.47 -9.33 -7.65
C GLN A 633 18.16 -10.02 -8.98
N VAL A 634 19.06 -10.90 -9.42
CA VAL A 634 18.88 -11.69 -10.63
C VAL A 634 17.74 -12.71 -10.41
N PRO A 635 16.91 -13.00 -11.42
CA PRO A 635 15.89 -14.03 -11.31
C PRO A 635 16.45 -15.37 -10.81
N GLN A 636 15.76 -16.02 -9.86
CA GLN A 636 16.22 -17.27 -9.24
C GLN A 636 15.88 -18.54 -10.03
N LEU A 637 15.91 -18.48 -11.37
CA LEU A 637 15.66 -19.63 -12.24
C LEU A 637 16.72 -19.71 -13.34
N THR A 638 17.31 -20.89 -13.52
CA THR A 638 18.32 -21.14 -14.54
C THR A 638 17.70 -21.22 -15.93
N LYS A 639 17.61 -20.07 -16.60
CA LYS A 639 17.18 -19.95 -18.00
C LYS A 639 17.76 -18.70 -18.63
N LEU A 640 17.72 -18.67 -19.95
CA LEU A 640 17.89 -17.43 -20.70
C LEU A 640 16.62 -16.58 -20.57
N TYR A 641 16.77 -15.39 -20.02
CA TYR A 641 15.78 -14.33 -20.04
C TYR A 641 16.16 -13.36 -21.15
N ASN A 642 15.40 -13.34 -22.25
CA ASN A 642 15.70 -12.55 -23.46
C ASN A 642 14.66 -11.46 -23.76
N GLY A 643 13.96 -10.99 -22.73
CA GLY A 643 12.97 -9.92 -22.79
C GLY A 643 12.86 -9.18 -21.46
N LEU A 644 13.98 -8.89 -20.81
CA LEU A 644 13.98 -8.15 -19.55
C LEU A 644 13.95 -6.65 -19.81
N THR A 645 13.03 -5.96 -19.15
CA THR A 645 12.92 -4.50 -19.17
C THR A 645 12.76 -3.93 -17.76
N ILE A 646 12.69 -2.61 -17.66
CA ILE A 646 12.51 -1.89 -16.40
C ILE A 646 11.19 -1.11 -16.44
N ALA A 647 10.44 -1.13 -15.36
CA ALA A 647 9.15 -0.47 -15.23
C ALA A 647 9.10 0.40 -13.99
N SER A 648 8.18 1.36 -13.93
CA SER A 648 7.81 2.02 -12.68
C SER A 648 6.31 2.30 -12.66
N TYR A 649 5.71 2.19 -11.49
CA TYR A 649 4.34 2.67 -11.23
C TYR A 649 4.33 4.14 -10.77
N GLY A 650 5.51 4.75 -10.64
CA GLY A 650 5.67 6.11 -10.14
C GLY A 650 5.58 6.22 -8.62
N THR A 651 5.25 7.42 -8.16
CA THR A 651 4.96 7.76 -6.76
C THR A 651 3.60 8.44 -6.69
N PRO A 652 3.07 8.79 -5.50
CA PRO A 652 1.80 9.52 -5.41
C PRO A 652 1.77 10.87 -6.14
N ILE A 653 2.93 11.45 -6.44
CA ILE A 653 3.03 12.77 -7.10
C ILE A 653 3.88 12.76 -8.37
N HIS A 654 4.65 11.70 -8.65
CA HIS A 654 5.44 11.56 -9.88
C HIS A 654 4.93 10.39 -10.73
N ASN A 655 4.66 10.67 -12.01
CA ASN A 655 4.51 9.64 -13.03
C ASN A 655 5.90 9.38 -13.64
N ILE A 656 6.51 8.24 -13.30
CA ILE A 656 7.88 7.92 -13.73
C ILE A 656 7.81 7.23 -15.09
N ILE A 657 8.32 7.92 -16.12
CA ILE A 657 8.36 7.45 -17.50
C ILE A 657 9.79 7.00 -17.78
N ILE A 658 9.98 5.77 -18.23
CA ILE A 658 11.31 5.20 -18.49
C ILE A 658 11.54 5.11 -20.00
N GLY A 659 12.69 5.59 -20.47
CA GLY A 659 13.12 5.52 -21.88
C GLY A 659 13.05 6.86 -22.64
N GLU A 660 13.89 7.01 -23.67
CA GLU A 660 13.86 8.17 -24.58
C GLU A 660 12.75 8.01 -25.63
N LYS A 661 12.14 9.11 -26.12
CA LYS A 661 11.10 9.04 -27.17
C LYS A 661 11.56 8.30 -28.43
N ASP A 662 12.84 8.45 -28.80
CA ASP A 662 13.41 7.85 -30.01
C ASP A 662 13.60 6.31 -29.92
N ILE A 663 13.38 5.70 -28.75
CA ILE A 663 13.43 4.23 -28.55
C ILE A 663 12.05 3.59 -28.33
N TRP A 664 10.98 4.37 -28.46
CA TRP A 664 9.61 3.87 -28.39
C TRP A 664 9.29 3.04 -29.65
N LYS A 665 8.51 1.98 -29.46
CA LYS A 665 8.07 1.04 -30.50
C LYS A 665 6.85 1.58 -31.25
N GLU A 666 6.09 2.49 -30.65
CA GLU A 666 5.02 3.20 -31.33
C GLU A 666 5.59 4.07 -32.45
N SER A 667 5.05 3.92 -33.65
CA SER A 667 5.27 4.86 -34.74
C SER A 667 4.45 6.14 -34.55
N SER A 668 3.28 6.03 -33.91
CA SER A 668 2.45 7.15 -33.44
C SER A 668 1.61 6.75 -32.23
N TRP A 669 1.43 7.69 -31.31
CA TRP A 669 0.57 7.54 -30.13
C TRP A 669 -0.28 8.80 -29.91
N TYR A 670 -1.57 8.70 -30.22
CA TYR A 670 -2.56 9.75 -29.99
C TYR A 670 -3.32 9.44 -28.69
N LYS A 671 -2.98 10.13 -27.62
CA LYS A 671 -3.71 10.05 -26.33
C LYS A 671 -5.15 10.52 -26.49
N LEU A 672 -5.33 11.61 -27.24
CA LEU A 672 -6.62 12.27 -27.48
C LEU A 672 -7.14 13.05 -26.26
N ASP A 673 -6.20 13.57 -25.47
CA ASP A 673 -6.41 14.46 -24.33
C ASP A 673 -6.58 15.92 -24.77
N GLY A 674 -7.76 16.25 -25.30
CA GLY A 674 -8.10 17.62 -25.70
C GLY A 674 -7.45 18.08 -27.02
N ASN A 675 -6.65 17.22 -27.66
CA ASN A 675 -5.93 17.53 -28.90
C ASN A 675 -5.59 16.27 -29.72
N ALA A 676 -5.20 16.47 -30.99
CA ALA A 676 -4.84 15.43 -31.94
C ALA A 676 -3.32 15.21 -32.09
N LEU A 677 -2.50 15.61 -31.10
CA LEU A 677 -1.03 15.53 -31.19
C LEU A 677 -0.52 14.08 -31.02
N ASP A 678 0.60 13.78 -31.67
CA ASP A 678 1.31 12.51 -31.52
C ASP A 678 2.31 12.60 -30.35
N SER A 679 2.06 11.84 -29.29
CA SER A 679 2.91 11.82 -28.09
C SER A 679 4.28 11.19 -28.33
N SER A 680 4.40 10.32 -29.33
CA SER A 680 5.64 9.59 -29.66
C SER A 680 6.60 10.36 -30.58
N GLY A 681 6.13 11.40 -31.29
CA GLY A 681 6.94 12.05 -32.32
C GLY A 681 6.27 13.25 -33.00
N ASN A 682 6.53 13.44 -34.30
CA ASN A 682 6.06 14.60 -35.07
C ASN A 682 4.90 14.27 -36.04
N ASN A 683 4.21 13.14 -35.88
CA ASN A 683 3.11 12.76 -36.79
C ASN A 683 1.76 13.31 -36.29
N ASP A 684 1.73 14.58 -35.90
CA ASP A 684 0.54 15.23 -35.35
C ASP A 684 -0.65 15.11 -36.30
N GLY A 685 -1.80 14.72 -35.72
CA GLY A 685 -3.05 14.62 -36.43
C GLY A 685 -3.69 15.97 -36.70
N THR A 686 -4.45 16.06 -37.79
CA THR A 686 -5.28 17.22 -38.13
C THR A 686 -6.75 16.87 -37.92
N GLU A 687 -7.41 17.64 -37.07
CA GLU A 687 -8.85 17.53 -36.86
C GLU A 687 -9.63 17.97 -38.11
N VAL A 688 -10.49 17.08 -38.62
CA VAL A 688 -11.39 17.37 -39.73
C VAL A 688 -12.82 17.30 -39.22
N GLY A 689 -13.56 18.41 -39.35
CA GLY A 689 -14.96 18.49 -38.92
C GLY A 689 -15.10 18.91 -37.46
N THR A 690 -16.15 18.42 -36.78
CA THR A 690 -16.39 18.70 -35.36
C THR A 690 -16.02 17.51 -34.51
N ILE A 691 -14.96 17.65 -33.74
CA ILE A 691 -14.50 16.68 -32.74
C ILE A 691 -14.75 17.31 -31.37
N THR A 692 -15.20 16.50 -30.43
CA THR A 692 -15.37 16.91 -29.03
C THR A 692 -14.54 16.01 -28.14
N TYR A 693 -13.82 16.59 -27.19
CA TYR A 693 -13.11 15.84 -26.17
C TYR A 693 -13.98 15.74 -24.92
N THR A 694 -14.07 14.53 -24.37
CA THR A 694 -14.91 14.19 -23.21
C THR A 694 -14.21 13.14 -22.38
N ASN A 695 -14.54 13.00 -21.09
CA ASN A 695 -13.89 12.05 -20.17
C ASN A 695 -13.63 10.67 -20.80
N GLY A 696 -12.35 10.32 -20.85
CA GLY A 696 -11.81 9.11 -21.46
C GLY A 696 -11.78 7.92 -20.52
N ILE A 697 -11.11 6.84 -20.96
CA ILE A 697 -10.62 5.80 -20.05
C ILE A 697 -9.38 6.32 -19.32
N ILE A 698 -8.60 7.18 -19.97
CA ILE A 698 -7.49 7.98 -19.46
C ILE A 698 -7.80 9.43 -19.81
N GLU A 699 -7.68 10.33 -18.84
CA GLU A 699 -7.92 11.77 -19.01
C GLU A 699 -9.15 12.10 -19.89
N GLU A 700 -8.93 12.54 -21.13
CA GLU A 700 -10.00 12.78 -22.10
C GLU A 700 -9.92 11.81 -23.28
N SER A 701 -11.01 11.71 -24.02
CA SER A 701 -11.09 10.91 -25.24
C SER A 701 -11.71 11.73 -26.36
N MET A 702 -11.30 11.41 -27.59
CA MET A 702 -11.99 11.88 -28.78
C MET A 702 -13.39 11.28 -28.82
N SER A 703 -14.42 12.11 -28.97
CA SER A 703 -15.80 11.70 -29.22
C SER A 703 -16.31 12.29 -30.54
N VAL A 704 -16.89 11.43 -31.37
CA VAL A 704 -17.44 11.79 -32.68
C VAL A 704 -18.90 11.33 -32.81
N SER A 705 -19.71 12.18 -33.43
CA SER A 705 -21.17 12.13 -33.41
C SER A 705 -21.82 11.30 -34.52
N GLY A 706 -21.05 10.53 -35.31
CA GLY A 706 -21.59 9.71 -36.40
C GLY A 706 -22.24 10.47 -37.54
N GLN A 707 -22.17 11.81 -37.53
CA GLN A 707 -22.76 12.73 -38.51
C GLN A 707 -21.68 13.67 -39.02
N ALA A 708 -21.64 13.91 -40.33
CA ALA A 708 -20.54 14.60 -41.02
C ALA A 708 -19.20 13.84 -40.95
N ASN A 709 -18.28 14.15 -41.87
CA ASN A 709 -16.99 13.48 -42.03
C ASN A 709 -15.99 13.87 -40.91
N ASN A 710 -16.37 13.66 -39.66
CA ASN A 710 -15.59 14.03 -38.48
C ASN A 710 -14.57 12.95 -38.18
N HIS A 711 -13.29 13.27 -38.29
CA HIS A 711 -12.17 12.35 -38.05
C HIS A 711 -10.89 13.14 -37.80
N ILE A 712 -9.88 12.49 -37.26
CA ILE A 712 -8.50 13.01 -37.24
C ILE A 712 -7.76 12.34 -38.39
N ASP A 713 -7.13 13.15 -39.23
CA ASP A 713 -6.25 12.71 -40.33
C ASP A 713 -4.79 12.78 -39.85
N THR A 714 -4.06 11.66 -39.86
CA THR A 714 -2.69 11.57 -39.32
C THR A 714 -1.56 11.95 -40.29
N LEU A 715 -1.88 12.43 -41.50
CA LEU A 715 -0.96 12.91 -42.56
C LEU A 715 0.55 12.67 -42.35
N THR A 716 1.15 11.55 -42.83
CA THR A 716 2.62 11.49 -43.08
C THR A 716 3.07 10.44 -44.11
N SER A 717 4.00 10.84 -44.98
CA SER A 717 4.65 10.01 -46.02
C SER A 717 5.53 8.84 -45.51
N SER A 718 5.52 8.55 -44.20
CA SER A 718 6.39 7.57 -43.54
C SER A 718 5.65 6.28 -43.15
N PHE A 719 4.32 6.30 -43.07
CA PHE A 719 3.52 5.09 -42.89
C PHE A 719 3.43 4.36 -44.22
N THR A 720 4.19 3.28 -44.38
CA THR A 720 3.93 2.34 -45.48
C THR A 720 3.65 0.98 -44.88
N THR A 721 2.41 0.51 -44.97
CA THR A 721 1.97 -0.78 -44.43
C THR A 721 2.28 -1.95 -45.37
N GLN A 722 3.34 -1.82 -46.17
CA GLN A 722 3.82 -2.84 -47.10
C GLN A 722 4.47 -4.05 -46.38
N THR A 723 4.51 -4.06 -45.05
CA THR A 723 5.05 -5.16 -44.24
C THR A 723 4.09 -5.49 -43.09
N SER A 724 4.60 -5.78 -41.89
CA SER A 724 3.77 -6.04 -40.71
C SER A 724 3.37 -4.71 -40.06
N PHE A 725 2.22 -4.65 -39.40
CA PHE A 725 1.81 -3.47 -38.63
C PHE A 725 0.78 -3.86 -37.57
N SER A 726 0.64 -3.01 -36.56
CA SER A 726 -0.38 -3.18 -35.51
C SER A 726 -1.07 -1.87 -35.19
N ILE A 727 -2.33 -1.95 -34.75
CA ILE A 727 -3.12 -0.81 -34.31
C ILE A 727 -3.75 -1.19 -32.98
N ALA A 728 -3.56 -0.37 -31.96
CA ALA A 728 -4.19 -0.52 -30.66
C ALA A 728 -5.02 0.72 -30.32
N CYS A 729 -6.18 0.55 -29.70
CA CYS A 729 -6.94 1.66 -29.14
C CYS A 729 -7.93 1.19 -28.07
N TRP A 730 -8.26 2.10 -27.16
CA TRP A 730 -9.50 2.01 -26.40
C TRP A 730 -10.64 2.58 -27.23
N LEU A 731 -11.77 1.85 -27.27
CA LEU A 731 -12.96 2.32 -27.96
C LEU A 731 -14.23 2.05 -27.16
N LYS A 732 -15.18 2.98 -27.25
CA LYS A 732 -16.52 2.86 -26.66
C LYS A 732 -17.56 3.27 -27.69
N ILE A 733 -18.47 2.34 -28.01
CA ILE A 733 -19.53 2.58 -28.99
C ILE A 733 -20.87 2.73 -28.27
N PRO A 734 -21.60 3.84 -28.45
CA PRO A 734 -22.85 4.07 -27.76
C PRO A 734 -23.94 3.12 -28.25
N SER A 735 -24.84 2.69 -27.36
CA SER A 735 -25.98 1.85 -27.74
C SER A 735 -27.02 2.56 -28.61
N SER A 736 -27.07 3.89 -28.55
CA SER A 736 -27.91 4.74 -29.42
C SER A 736 -27.53 4.68 -30.89
N TYR A 737 -26.28 4.31 -31.19
CA TYR A 737 -25.78 4.35 -32.55
C TYR A 737 -26.15 3.11 -33.37
N THR A 738 -26.74 3.36 -34.53
CA THR A 738 -27.12 2.32 -35.50
C THR A 738 -26.25 2.44 -36.74
N TRP A 739 -25.36 1.48 -36.89
CA TRP A 739 -24.44 1.41 -38.01
C TRP A 739 -25.15 0.98 -39.30
N ASN A 740 -24.62 1.36 -40.46
CA ASN A 740 -25.05 0.76 -41.73
C ASN A 740 -24.61 -0.72 -41.81
N THR A 741 -25.56 -1.63 -41.89
CA THR A 741 -25.37 -3.10 -41.87
C THR A 741 -24.86 -3.69 -43.19
N LEU A 742 -24.72 -2.87 -44.25
CA LEU A 742 -24.32 -3.35 -45.57
C LEU A 742 -22.84 -3.10 -45.89
N SER A 743 -22.04 -2.58 -44.95
CA SER A 743 -20.64 -2.21 -45.20
C SER A 743 -19.77 -2.31 -43.95
N TYR A 744 -18.45 -2.44 -44.16
CA TYR A 744 -17.46 -2.20 -43.11
C TYR A 744 -17.35 -0.69 -42.88
N ASN A 745 -17.31 -0.27 -41.63
CA ASN A 745 -17.24 1.14 -41.26
C ASN A 745 -15.89 1.40 -40.58
N PRO A 746 -15.07 2.33 -41.08
CA PRO A 746 -13.75 2.61 -40.51
C PRO A 746 -13.86 3.10 -39.07
N ILE A 747 -12.94 2.65 -38.21
CA ILE A 747 -12.75 3.13 -36.84
C ILE A 747 -11.40 3.82 -36.75
N VAL A 748 -10.33 3.04 -36.97
CA VAL A 748 -8.96 3.51 -37.19
C VAL A 748 -8.46 2.79 -38.42
N ALA A 749 -8.47 3.45 -39.58
CA ALA A 749 -8.25 2.78 -40.85
C ALA A 749 -7.52 3.65 -41.87
N ALA A 750 -6.84 2.99 -42.79
CA ALA A 750 -6.06 3.61 -43.85
C ALA A 750 -6.39 2.97 -45.21
N GLY A 751 -6.05 3.70 -46.29
CA GLY A 751 -6.13 3.21 -47.66
C GLY A 751 -7.51 3.31 -48.30
N GLN A 752 -7.55 3.28 -49.64
CA GLN A 752 -8.78 3.37 -50.42
C GLN A 752 -9.37 1.99 -50.74
N TYR A 753 -10.53 1.95 -51.41
CA TYR A 753 -11.31 0.75 -51.75
C TYR A 753 -10.47 -0.53 -52.04
N ALA A 754 -9.41 -0.40 -52.86
CA ALA A 754 -8.35 -1.39 -52.98
C ALA A 754 -7.13 -0.92 -52.18
N GLY A 755 -6.74 -1.69 -51.16
CA GLY A 755 -5.67 -1.37 -50.22
C GLY A 755 -6.13 -0.92 -48.85
N GLY A 756 -7.44 -0.87 -48.60
CA GLY A 756 -8.00 -0.52 -47.30
C GLY A 756 -7.62 -1.50 -46.19
N HIS A 757 -7.15 -0.98 -45.06
CA HIS A 757 -6.73 -1.77 -43.91
C HIS A 757 -6.92 -1.04 -42.58
N GLY A 758 -6.95 -1.80 -41.48
CA GLY A 758 -7.03 -1.29 -40.12
C GLY A 758 -8.22 -1.84 -39.33
N LEU A 759 -8.61 -1.13 -38.28
CA LEU A 759 -9.75 -1.46 -37.43
C LEU A 759 -11.05 -0.90 -38.00
N VAL A 760 -12.03 -1.79 -38.19
CA VAL A 760 -13.34 -1.48 -38.74
C VAL A 760 -14.45 -2.12 -37.91
N ARG A 761 -15.63 -1.52 -37.93
CA ARG A 761 -16.85 -2.22 -37.55
C ARG A 761 -17.11 -3.32 -38.59
N ASP A 762 -17.37 -4.55 -38.14
CA ASP A 762 -17.66 -5.69 -39.01
C ASP A 762 -19.06 -5.60 -39.65
N ARG A 763 -19.18 -5.92 -40.93
CA ARG A 763 -20.45 -5.85 -41.67
C ARG A 763 -21.51 -6.88 -41.23
N ILE A 764 -21.14 -7.92 -40.50
CA ILE A 764 -22.01 -9.05 -40.15
C ILE A 764 -22.72 -8.81 -38.81
N SER A 765 -22.14 -8.00 -37.92
CA SER A 765 -22.71 -7.70 -36.60
C SER A 765 -22.43 -6.26 -36.18
N ASP A 766 -23.44 -5.61 -35.58
CA ASP A 766 -23.33 -4.25 -35.04
C ASP A 766 -22.52 -4.19 -33.74
N ASN A 767 -22.18 -5.34 -33.15
CA ASN A 767 -21.40 -5.46 -31.91
C ASN A 767 -20.03 -6.12 -32.17
N SER A 768 -19.54 -6.08 -33.41
CA SER A 768 -18.25 -6.66 -33.75
C SER A 768 -17.33 -5.66 -34.39
N VAL A 769 -16.08 -5.66 -33.92
CA VAL A 769 -14.94 -4.94 -34.48
C VAL A 769 -14.04 -5.97 -35.17
N SER A 770 -13.39 -5.55 -36.24
CA SER A 770 -12.49 -6.41 -37.02
C SER A 770 -11.20 -5.69 -37.33
N MET A 771 -10.11 -6.45 -37.21
CA MET A 771 -8.90 -6.14 -37.95
C MET A 771 -9.16 -6.58 -39.39
N TYR A 772 -8.97 -5.67 -40.34
CA TYR A 772 -9.41 -5.82 -41.72
C TYR A 772 -8.30 -5.45 -42.69
N ILE A 773 -8.20 -6.22 -43.78
CA ILE A 773 -7.37 -5.91 -44.95
C ILE A 773 -8.13 -6.25 -46.24
N ARG A 774 -7.98 -5.42 -47.28
CA ARG A 774 -8.71 -5.62 -48.54
C ARG A 774 -7.92 -5.23 -49.79
N THR A 775 -8.03 -6.05 -50.81
CA THR A 775 -7.66 -5.72 -52.20
C THR A 775 -8.91 -5.43 -53.05
N SER A 776 -8.70 -5.10 -54.32
CA SER A 776 -9.80 -4.93 -55.30
C SER A 776 -10.69 -6.18 -55.46
N THR A 777 -10.23 -7.36 -55.04
CA THR A 777 -10.92 -8.65 -55.25
C THR A 777 -11.09 -9.50 -54.00
N THR A 778 -10.31 -9.26 -52.94
CA THR A 778 -10.26 -10.14 -51.75
C THR A 778 -10.32 -9.33 -50.46
N THR A 779 -10.97 -9.86 -49.43
CA THR A 779 -11.04 -9.27 -48.08
C THR A 779 -10.74 -10.34 -47.05
N GLN A 780 -9.86 -10.03 -46.09
CA GLN A 780 -9.59 -10.86 -44.92
C GLN A 780 -9.86 -10.07 -43.64
N VAL A 781 -10.40 -10.75 -42.63
CA VAL A 781 -10.71 -10.14 -41.33
C VAL A 781 -10.54 -11.14 -40.19
N ALA A 782 -10.11 -10.63 -39.04
CA ALA A 782 -10.18 -11.30 -37.73
C ALA A 782 -11.13 -10.49 -36.84
N ARG A 783 -12.03 -11.15 -36.10
CA ARG A 783 -13.17 -10.49 -35.44
C ARG A 783 -13.15 -10.60 -33.93
N ALA A 784 -13.52 -9.50 -33.26
CA ALA A 784 -13.82 -9.49 -31.83
C ALA A 784 -15.24 -8.97 -31.59
N THR A 785 -15.89 -9.45 -30.52
CA THR A 785 -17.21 -8.97 -30.07
C THR A 785 -17.04 -7.99 -28.91
N ILE A 786 -17.73 -6.86 -28.99
CA ILE A 786 -17.69 -5.79 -27.99
C ILE A 786 -19.07 -5.60 -27.34
N THR A 787 -19.08 -4.98 -26.16
CA THR A 787 -20.29 -4.56 -25.46
C THR A 787 -20.50 -3.06 -25.67
N ARG A 788 -21.72 -2.64 -26.01
CA ARG A 788 -22.05 -1.21 -26.17
C ARG A 788 -22.00 -0.49 -24.83
N ASP A 789 -21.73 0.81 -24.87
CA ASP A 789 -21.59 1.70 -23.70
C ASP A 789 -20.47 1.29 -22.73
N VAL A 790 -19.57 0.38 -23.13
CA VAL A 790 -18.43 -0.10 -22.34
C VAL A 790 -17.16 0.10 -23.14
N TRP A 791 -16.11 0.60 -22.48
CA TRP A 791 -14.77 0.69 -23.06
C TRP A 791 -14.19 -0.71 -23.30
N ALA A 792 -13.61 -0.93 -24.48
CA ALA A 792 -12.90 -2.15 -24.82
C ALA A 792 -11.53 -1.79 -25.42
N TYR A 793 -10.48 -2.49 -24.98
CA TYR A 793 -9.15 -2.33 -25.54
C TYR A 793 -8.99 -3.28 -26.72
N ILE A 794 -8.84 -2.76 -27.93
CA ILE A 794 -8.77 -3.57 -29.16
C ILE A 794 -7.40 -3.40 -29.79
N VAL A 795 -6.75 -4.53 -30.10
CA VAL A 795 -5.51 -4.55 -30.88
C VAL A 795 -5.68 -5.40 -32.13
N GLY A 796 -5.49 -4.81 -33.30
CA GLY A 796 -5.42 -5.50 -34.58
C GLY A 796 -3.96 -5.66 -35.02
N VAL A 797 -3.56 -6.88 -35.38
CA VAL A 797 -2.18 -7.19 -35.80
C VAL A 797 -2.21 -7.82 -37.17
N PHE A 798 -1.42 -7.28 -38.10
CA PHE A 798 -1.10 -7.90 -39.37
C PHE A 798 0.37 -8.30 -39.37
N ASP A 799 0.62 -9.60 -39.54
CA ASP A 799 1.95 -10.17 -39.57
C ASP A 799 2.21 -10.76 -40.95
N ALA A 800 3.01 -10.03 -41.74
CA ALA A 800 3.37 -10.42 -43.09
C ALA A 800 4.35 -11.60 -43.11
N ASN A 801 5.10 -11.83 -42.03
CA ASN A 801 6.09 -12.90 -41.94
C ASN A 801 5.43 -14.25 -41.64
N SER A 802 4.47 -14.26 -40.71
CA SER A 802 3.70 -15.47 -40.38
C SER A 802 2.45 -15.66 -41.24
N GLU A 803 2.15 -14.70 -42.13
CA GLU A 803 0.97 -14.68 -42.99
C GLU A 803 -0.35 -14.79 -42.18
N GLN A 804 -0.44 -13.99 -41.11
CA GLN A 804 -1.58 -13.97 -40.19
C GLN A 804 -2.14 -12.57 -39.96
N LEU A 805 -3.45 -12.53 -39.73
CA LEU A 805 -4.19 -11.41 -39.21
C LEU A 805 -4.75 -11.82 -37.84
N ARG A 806 -4.47 -11.06 -36.79
CA ARG A 806 -4.91 -11.35 -35.42
C ARG A 806 -5.70 -10.18 -34.86
N ILE A 807 -6.63 -10.45 -33.96
CA ILE A 807 -7.30 -9.43 -33.16
C ILE A 807 -7.36 -9.84 -31.70
N TYR A 808 -7.04 -8.90 -30.83
CA TYR A 808 -7.03 -9.02 -29.39
C TYR A 808 -8.09 -8.11 -28.79
N LYS A 809 -8.63 -8.52 -27.65
CA LYS A 809 -9.56 -7.73 -26.84
C LYS A 809 -9.15 -7.83 -25.37
N ASP A 810 -9.03 -6.68 -24.71
CA ASP A 810 -8.72 -6.56 -23.28
C ASP A 810 -7.48 -7.40 -22.90
N GLY A 811 -6.44 -7.30 -23.73
CA GLY A 811 -5.18 -8.01 -23.55
C GLY A 811 -5.14 -9.47 -24.04
N ILE A 812 -6.23 -10.04 -24.58
CA ILE A 812 -6.31 -11.47 -24.92
C ILE A 812 -6.57 -11.69 -26.42
N LEU A 813 -5.86 -12.63 -27.06
CA LEU A 813 -6.12 -13.03 -28.45
C LEU A 813 -7.53 -13.64 -28.62
N ILE A 814 -8.35 -13.05 -29.50
CA ILE A 814 -9.74 -13.49 -29.73
C ILE A 814 -9.89 -14.30 -31.02
N ASP A 815 -9.26 -13.85 -32.11
CA ASP A 815 -9.43 -14.48 -33.42
C ASP A 815 -8.16 -14.34 -34.28
N THR A 816 -7.99 -15.27 -35.22
CA THR A 816 -6.87 -15.32 -36.16
C THR A 816 -7.35 -15.76 -37.54
N ALA A 817 -6.93 -15.05 -38.58
CA ALA A 817 -7.22 -15.36 -39.97
C ALA A 817 -5.91 -15.47 -40.79
N SER A 818 -5.87 -16.40 -41.73
CA SER A 818 -4.73 -16.56 -42.63
C SER A 818 -4.75 -15.52 -43.75
N THR A 819 -3.57 -14.95 -44.05
CA THR A 819 -3.36 -13.98 -45.11
C THR A 819 -2.46 -14.53 -46.22
N SER A 820 -2.20 -15.84 -46.25
CA SER A 820 -1.30 -16.51 -47.20
C SER A 820 -1.66 -16.31 -48.68
N SER A 821 -2.91 -15.95 -48.96
CA SER A 821 -3.42 -15.64 -50.31
C SER A 821 -3.55 -14.14 -50.58
N PHE A 822 -3.07 -13.28 -49.68
CA PHE A 822 -3.23 -11.83 -49.75
C PHE A 822 -1.91 -11.17 -50.18
N PRO A 823 -1.88 -10.42 -51.30
CA PRO A 823 -0.67 -9.74 -51.74
C PRO A 823 -0.39 -8.51 -50.87
N VAL A 824 0.75 -8.51 -50.16
CA VAL A 824 1.15 -7.43 -49.23
C VAL A 824 1.37 -6.09 -49.94
N GLU A 825 1.86 -6.12 -51.20
CA GLU A 825 2.03 -4.94 -52.07
C GLU A 825 0.72 -4.16 -52.35
N ALA A 826 -0.44 -4.70 -51.93
CA ALA A 826 -1.71 -4.02 -52.07
C ALA A 826 -2.03 -3.03 -50.92
N LEU A 827 -1.25 -3.03 -49.83
CA LEU A 827 -1.43 -2.12 -48.69
C LEU A 827 -0.56 -0.86 -48.88
N ASP A 828 -1.14 0.15 -49.54
CA ASP A 828 -0.45 1.40 -49.88
C ASP A 828 -1.33 2.58 -49.43
N ALA A 829 -1.00 3.15 -48.27
CA ALA A 829 -1.64 4.33 -47.70
C ALA A 829 -0.62 5.12 -46.89
N ASP A 830 -0.66 6.45 -47.01
CA ASP A 830 0.24 7.42 -46.38
C ASP A 830 -0.38 8.11 -45.15
N HIS A 831 -1.55 7.66 -44.68
CA HIS A 831 -2.21 8.20 -43.48
C HIS A 831 -3.28 7.23 -42.96
N PHE A 832 -3.62 7.36 -41.68
CA PHE A 832 -4.76 6.75 -41.03
C PHE A 832 -5.82 7.81 -40.70
N ASP A 833 -7.09 7.42 -40.78
CA ASP A 833 -8.22 8.19 -40.25
C ASP A 833 -8.61 7.61 -38.89
N LEU A 834 -8.60 8.43 -37.83
CA LEU A 834 -9.15 8.09 -36.51
C LEU A 834 -10.58 8.64 -36.41
N GLY A 835 -11.55 7.81 -36.05
CA GLY A 835 -12.95 8.20 -35.97
C GLY A 835 -13.73 8.05 -37.30
N GLY A 836 -13.17 7.31 -38.26
CA GLY A 836 -13.91 6.82 -39.43
C GLY A 836 -14.15 7.83 -40.57
N GLY A 837 -13.06 8.22 -41.25
CA GLY A 837 -13.08 9.07 -42.44
C GLY A 837 -13.47 8.38 -43.76
N THR A 838 -13.25 9.06 -44.90
CA THR A 838 -13.72 8.58 -46.22
C THR A 838 -12.84 7.52 -46.88
N THR A 839 -11.70 7.19 -46.28
CA THR A 839 -10.65 6.30 -46.83
C THR A 839 -11.22 4.96 -47.30
N LEU A 840 -11.98 4.22 -46.49
CA LEU A 840 -12.53 2.90 -46.86
C LEU A 840 -13.73 2.89 -47.85
N GLY A 841 -14.06 4.03 -48.48
CA GLY A 841 -15.29 4.19 -49.27
C GLY A 841 -15.13 4.49 -50.75
N GLY A 842 -14.10 5.22 -51.17
CA GLY A 842 -13.96 5.75 -52.54
C GLY A 842 -15.12 6.67 -53.01
N ASN A 843 -16.15 6.85 -52.19
CA ASN A 843 -17.29 7.73 -52.36
C ASN A 843 -17.75 8.15 -50.96
N SER A 844 -18.08 9.43 -50.82
CA SER A 844 -18.66 10.05 -49.64
C SER A 844 -20.06 9.50 -49.35
N ASP A 845 -20.16 8.24 -48.90
CA ASP A 845 -21.39 7.66 -48.38
C ASP A 845 -21.57 8.16 -46.94
N PRO A 846 -22.53 9.07 -46.68
CA PRO A 846 -22.71 9.68 -45.37
C PRO A 846 -23.16 8.70 -44.27
N ASN A 847 -23.32 7.41 -44.59
CA ASN A 847 -23.78 6.38 -43.67
C ASN A 847 -22.65 5.48 -43.14
N ARG A 848 -21.37 5.89 -43.26
CA ARG A 848 -20.20 5.09 -42.84
C ARG A 848 -19.32 5.73 -41.76
N TYR A 849 -19.74 6.86 -41.20
CA TYR A 849 -18.99 7.57 -40.16
C TYR A 849 -19.00 6.81 -38.85
N PHE A 850 -17.93 6.89 -38.07
CA PHE A 850 -17.92 6.29 -36.74
C PHE A 850 -18.60 7.22 -35.72
N GLU A 851 -19.45 6.63 -34.87
CA GLU A 851 -20.01 7.29 -33.68
C GLU A 851 -19.49 6.55 -32.46
N GLY A 852 -18.86 7.29 -31.56
CA GLY A 852 -18.30 6.75 -30.34
C GLY A 852 -17.07 7.52 -29.88
N SER A 853 -16.44 6.96 -28.86
CA SER A 853 -15.24 7.49 -28.25
C SER A 853 -14.02 6.63 -28.60
N LEU A 854 -12.90 7.28 -28.90
CA LEU A 854 -11.58 6.69 -29.09
C LEU A 854 -10.61 7.34 -28.12
N ASP A 855 -9.72 6.52 -27.58
CA ASP A 855 -8.73 6.91 -26.58
C ASP A 855 -7.48 6.04 -26.76
N GLU A 856 -6.30 6.59 -26.44
CA GLU A 856 -5.00 5.89 -26.53
C GLU A 856 -4.75 5.16 -27.86
N VAL A 857 -4.94 5.85 -28.99
CA VAL A 857 -4.75 5.26 -30.31
C VAL A 857 -3.27 5.15 -30.62
N ARG A 858 -2.77 3.93 -30.79
CA ARG A 858 -1.37 3.60 -31.07
C ARG A 858 -1.21 2.85 -32.38
N ILE A 859 -0.20 3.22 -33.16
CA ILE A 859 0.12 2.63 -34.45
C ILE A 859 1.58 2.14 -34.41
N PHE A 860 1.80 0.91 -34.88
CA PHE A 860 3.11 0.25 -34.89
C PHE A 860 3.45 -0.23 -36.30
N ASP A 861 4.71 -0.08 -36.69
CA ASP A 861 5.29 -0.55 -37.96
C ASP A 861 5.74 -2.03 -37.94
N HIS A 862 5.31 -2.77 -36.92
CA HIS A 862 5.59 -4.19 -36.76
C HIS A 862 4.39 -4.94 -36.17
N ALA A 863 4.48 -6.27 -36.21
CA ALA A 863 3.48 -7.14 -35.60
C ALA A 863 3.72 -7.27 -34.10
N LEU A 864 2.78 -6.82 -33.28
CA LEU A 864 2.85 -6.98 -31.83
C LEU A 864 2.73 -8.47 -31.45
N SER A 865 3.51 -8.84 -30.45
CA SER A 865 3.43 -10.10 -29.72
C SER A 865 2.25 -10.10 -28.73
N GLN A 866 1.84 -11.27 -28.22
CA GLN A 866 0.78 -11.35 -27.21
C GLN A 866 1.18 -10.60 -25.92
N GLU A 867 2.47 -10.63 -25.64
CA GLU A 867 3.14 -10.07 -24.49
C GLU A 867 3.11 -8.54 -24.51
N GLU A 868 3.49 -7.93 -25.64
CA GLU A 868 3.40 -6.47 -25.83
C GLU A 868 1.95 -5.98 -25.77
N VAL A 869 0.99 -6.78 -26.28
CA VAL A 869 -0.44 -6.46 -26.17
C VAL A 869 -0.91 -6.46 -24.71
N SER A 870 -0.47 -7.45 -23.93
CA SER A 870 -0.80 -7.51 -22.49
C SER A 870 -0.14 -6.38 -21.71
N TRP A 871 1.10 -6.00 -22.04
CA TRP A 871 1.79 -4.86 -21.44
C TRP A 871 1.02 -3.56 -21.64
N LEU A 872 0.68 -3.23 -22.88
CA LEU A 872 -0.06 -2.01 -23.21
C LEU A 872 -1.44 -1.96 -22.56
N TYR A 873 -2.09 -3.11 -22.36
CA TYR A 873 -3.37 -3.18 -21.65
C TYR A 873 -3.23 -2.86 -20.16
N ASN A 874 -2.20 -3.40 -19.50
CA ASN A 874 -2.00 -3.23 -18.06
C ASN A 874 -1.36 -1.89 -17.70
N ILE A 875 -0.59 -1.31 -18.62
CA ILE A 875 0.16 -0.06 -18.40
C ILE A 875 -0.14 0.91 -19.57
N PRO A 876 -1.41 1.32 -19.75
CA PRO A 876 -1.84 2.07 -20.92
C PRO A 876 -1.32 3.51 -20.95
N ASN A 877 -0.76 4.04 -19.85
CA ASN A 877 -0.20 5.40 -19.78
C ASN A 877 1.30 5.46 -20.08
N GLN A 878 1.93 4.34 -20.42
CA GLN A 878 3.36 4.28 -20.71
C GLN A 878 3.61 3.94 -22.17
N PRO A 879 4.67 4.47 -22.78
CA PRO A 879 5.12 4.04 -24.10
C PRO A 879 5.63 2.60 -24.05
N LEU A 880 5.49 1.87 -25.15
CA LEU A 880 6.19 0.61 -25.33
C LEU A 880 7.61 0.94 -25.83
N TYR A 881 8.65 0.67 -25.06
CA TYR A 881 10.03 0.98 -25.47
C TYR A 881 10.93 -0.26 -25.36
N THR A 882 11.96 -0.36 -26.21
CA THR A 882 13.00 -1.39 -26.05
C THR A 882 14.14 -0.88 -25.18
N PHE A 883 14.18 -1.31 -23.93
CA PHE A 883 15.46 -1.50 -23.24
C PHE A 883 15.54 -2.98 -22.83
N ASP A 884 15.51 -3.84 -23.85
CA ASP A 884 15.54 -5.27 -23.68
C ASP A 884 16.99 -5.72 -23.56
N PHE A 885 17.38 -6.18 -22.37
CA PHE A 885 18.64 -6.88 -22.18
C PHE A 885 18.38 -8.36 -21.91
N ALA A 886 19.40 -9.17 -22.16
CA ALA A 886 19.32 -10.59 -22.00
C ALA A 886 20.26 -11.07 -20.90
N LEU A 887 19.74 -11.88 -19.99
CA LEU A 887 20.51 -12.56 -18.96
C LEU A 887 20.44 -14.06 -19.19
N ASN A 888 21.59 -14.70 -19.34
CA ASN A 888 21.65 -16.15 -19.22
C ASN A 888 21.89 -16.49 -17.76
N VAL A 889 20.81 -16.74 -17.02
CA VAL A 889 20.92 -17.07 -15.59
C VAL A 889 21.43 -18.49 -15.48
N ILE A 890 22.61 -18.62 -14.91
CA ILE A 890 23.28 -19.88 -14.67
C ILE A 890 23.31 -20.19 -13.18
N GLN A 891 23.44 -21.48 -12.88
CA GLN A 891 23.74 -21.89 -11.51
C GLN A 891 25.12 -21.37 -11.12
N GLU A 892 25.24 -20.97 -9.87
CA GLU A 892 26.51 -20.66 -9.22
C GLU A 892 27.49 -21.82 -9.44
N SER A 893 28.62 -21.54 -10.09
CA SER A 893 29.56 -22.58 -10.54
C SER A 893 30.99 -22.11 -10.31
N LEU A 894 31.65 -22.70 -9.30
CA LEU A 894 33.11 -22.61 -9.11
C LEU A 894 33.89 -23.55 -10.05
N SER A 895 33.20 -24.43 -10.79
CA SER A 895 33.75 -25.33 -11.79
C SER A 895 32.66 -25.68 -12.81
N GLY A 896 32.93 -25.45 -14.09
CA GLY A 896 31.96 -25.56 -15.20
C GLY A 896 31.44 -26.97 -15.50
N THR A 897 31.50 -27.91 -14.54
CA THR A 897 31.02 -29.30 -14.74
C THR A 897 30.34 -29.96 -13.53
N GLU A 898 30.61 -29.63 -12.26
CA GLU A 898 30.00 -30.33 -11.10
C GLU A 898 29.98 -29.45 -9.82
N ALA A 899 29.08 -29.76 -8.86
CA ALA A 899 29.10 -29.21 -7.50
C ALA A 899 30.39 -29.61 -6.77
N ILE A 900 30.95 -28.71 -5.96
CA ILE A 900 32.19 -28.96 -5.21
C ILE A 900 31.88 -29.77 -3.94
N TYR A 901 32.34 -31.02 -3.93
CA TYR A 901 32.38 -31.86 -2.73
C TYR A 901 33.78 -31.80 -2.12
N LEU A 902 33.92 -31.27 -0.91
CA LEU A 902 35.22 -31.21 -0.23
C LEU A 902 35.53 -32.57 0.40
N SER A 903 36.46 -33.32 -0.20
CA SER A 903 36.89 -34.63 0.31
C SER A 903 38.08 -34.56 1.29
N GLU A 904 38.63 -33.38 1.56
CA GLU A 904 39.86 -33.19 2.36
C GLU A 904 39.64 -32.27 3.57
N GLU A 905 40.37 -32.56 4.66
CA GLU A 905 40.22 -31.91 5.98
C GLU A 905 40.95 -30.55 6.11
N ASN A 906 41.81 -30.15 5.16
CA ASN A 906 42.58 -28.89 5.22
C ASN A 906 42.78 -28.28 3.82
N PHE A 907 42.81 -26.94 3.73
CA PHE A 907 43.10 -26.18 2.50
C PHE A 907 44.24 -25.18 2.71
N GLU A 908 45.07 -24.96 1.70
CA GLU A 908 46.12 -23.93 1.65
C GLU A 908 45.78 -22.86 0.60
N LEU A 909 45.94 -21.57 0.93
CA LEU A 909 45.80 -20.43 0.02
C LEU A 909 47.11 -19.64 -0.08
N GLU A 910 47.51 -19.21 -1.28
CA GLU A 910 48.63 -18.28 -1.48
C GLU A 910 48.16 -16.82 -1.56
N TYR A 911 48.96 -15.86 -1.08
CA TYR A 911 48.60 -14.43 -1.06
C TYR A 911 48.68 -13.82 -2.47
N SER A 912 47.58 -13.91 -3.21
CA SER A 912 47.17 -13.06 -4.35
C SER A 912 45.82 -13.52 -4.93
N ASP A 913 45.32 -14.68 -4.49
CA ASP A 913 44.00 -15.19 -4.87
C ASP A 913 42.98 -14.96 -3.74
N ALA A 914 41.87 -14.29 -4.05
CA ALA A 914 40.68 -14.30 -3.19
C ALA A 914 39.90 -15.58 -3.49
N LEU A 915 39.71 -16.45 -2.49
CA LEU A 915 38.74 -17.53 -2.60
C LEU A 915 37.38 -17.03 -2.11
N ILE A 916 36.60 -16.51 -3.04
CA ILE A 916 35.19 -16.19 -2.82
C ILE A 916 34.42 -17.49 -3.10
N LEU A 917 33.95 -18.15 -2.03
CA LEU A 917 33.02 -19.27 -2.12
C LEU A 917 31.62 -18.72 -1.96
N GLU A 918 30.95 -18.42 -3.07
CA GLU A 918 29.51 -18.15 -3.07
C GLU A 918 28.78 -19.46 -3.41
N GLY A 919 27.88 -19.87 -2.50
CA GLY A 919 27.17 -21.15 -2.53
C GLY A 919 27.09 -21.85 -1.16
N VAL A 920 26.36 -22.97 -1.10
CA VAL A 920 26.26 -23.81 0.11
C VAL A 920 27.35 -24.90 0.04
N LEU A 921 28.31 -24.86 0.97
CA LEU A 921 29.20 -25.99 1.22
C LEU A 921 28.40 -27.13 1.85
N LEU A 922 28.51 -28.35 1.33
CA LEU A 922 27.88 -29.53 1.92
C LEU A 922 28.98 -30.45 2.46
N ASP A 923 28.76 -31.01 3.65
CA ASP A 923 29.52 -32.21 4.03
C ASP A 923 29.10 -33.41 3.13
N ASP A 924 29.85 -34.51 3.14
CA ASP A 924 29.45 -35.76 2.45
C ASP A 924 28.76 -36.73 3.44
N ASP A 925 28.19 -36.20 4.54
CA ASP A 925 27.64 -37.01 5.63
C ASP A 925 26.15 -37.36 5.37
N ILE A 926 25.78 -38.60 5.65
CA ILE A 926 24.39 -39.09 5.53
C ILE A 926 23.71 -39.01 6.90
N TYR A 927 22.57 -38.32 7.02
CA TYR A 927 21.86 -38.18 8.30
C TYR A 927 20.33 -38.22 8.13
N LEU A 928 19.62 -38.35 9.26
CA LEU A 928 18.15 -38.30 9.32
C LEU A 928 17.72 -36.92 9.83
N VAL A 929 16.75 -36.30 9.16
CA VAL A 929 15.98 -35.18 9.72
C VAL A 929 14.75 -35.78 10.40
N GLU A 930 14.56 -35.46 11.68
CA GLU A 930 13.50 -36.02 12.51
C GLU A 930 12.41 -34.99 12.81
N ASP A 931 11.15 -35.43 12.71
CA ASP A 931 9.95 -34.74 13.16
C ASP A 931 9.76 -33.29 12.67
N GLU A 932 10.01 -33.04 11.39
CA GLU A 932 9.68 -31.76 10.77
C GLU A 932 8.15 -31.58 10.69
N ILE A 933 7.67 -30.39 11.09
CA ILE A 933 6.26 -30.14 11.41
C ILE A 933 5.52 -29.58 10.19
N TYR A 934 4.42 -30.23 9.79
CA TYR A 934 3.54 -29.77 8.71
C TYR A 934 2.07 -29.78 9.16
N LYS A 935 1.31 -28.74 8.81
CA LYS A 935 -0.11 -28.65 9.21
C LYS A 935 -0.98 -29.66 8.47
N TYR A 936 -1.73 -30.47 9.21
CA TYR A 936 -2.81 -31.31 8.69
C TYR A 936 -4.14 -30.55 8.77
N ASN A 937 -4.81 -30.41 7.63
CA ASN A 937 -6.20 -29.94 7.58
C ASN A 937 -7.13 -31.10 7.22
N TYR A 938 -8.12 -31.38 8.06
CA TYR A 938 -8.95 -32.57 7.87
C TYR A 938 -9.85 -32.50 6.64
N GLN A 939 -10.25 -31.30 6.19
CA GLN A 939 -11.11 -31.14 5.03
C GLN A 939 -10.38 -31.57 3.75
N ASN A 940 -9.09 -31.22 3.64
CA ASN A 940 -8.24 -31.62 2.50
C ASN A 940 -8.00 -33.14 2.44
N ALA A 941 -8.09 -33.84 3.58
CA ALA A 941 -7.96 -35.29 3.62
C ALA A 941 -9.22 -36.02 3.11
N LEU A 942 -10.40 -35.39 3.18
CA LEU A 942 -11.65 -35.94 2.64
C LEU A 942 -11.63 -36.06 1.12
N ASP A 943 -10.79 -35.28 0.44
CA ASP A 943 -10.57 -35.36 -1.01
C ASP A 943 -9.74 -36.59 -1.42
N GLY A 944 -9.23 -37.38 -0.45
CA GLY A 944 -8.51 -38.62 -0.66
C GLY A 944 -7.04 -38.45 -1.08
N LYS A 945 -6.59 -37.23 -1.32
CA LYS A 945 -5.20 -36.89 -1.65
C LYS A 945 -4.84 -35.51 -1.10
N THR A 946 -3.68 -35.40 -0.46
CA THR A 946 -3.11 -34.11 -0.05
C THR A 946 -1.66 -34.01 -0.52
N VAL A 947 -1.23 -32.80 -0.91
CA VAL A 947 0.15 -32.52 -1.36
C VAL A 947 0.75 -31.48 -0.43
N TYR A 948 1.95 -31.75 0.09
CA TYR A 948 2.73 -30.88 0.95
C TYR A 948 4.00 -30.47 0.22
N SER A 949 4.28 -29.16 0.18
CA SER A 949 5.61 -28.66 -0.17
C SER A 949 6.51 -28.89 1.04
N LEU A 950 7.63 -29.57 0.88
CA LEU A 950 8.60 -29.82 1.94
C LEU A 950 9.66 -28.72 1.95
N ASP A 951 9.94 -28.15 3.11
CA ASP A 951 10.89 -27.04 3.29
C ASP A 951 12.35 -27.54 3.37
N ILE A 952 12.72 -28.40 2.41
CA ILE A 952 14.05 -29.01 2.36
C ILE A 952 15.04 -28.01 1.75
N LEU A 953 16.02 -27.59 2.54
CA LEU A 953 17.16 -26.77 2.11
C LEU A 953 18.14 -27.59 1.26
N ALA A 954 17.75 -27.91 0.02
CA ALA A 954 18.58 -28.58 -0.98
C ALA A 954 19.15 -27.59 -2.01
N PRO A 955 20.36 -27.82 -2.56
CA PRO A 955 20.85 -27.05 -3.69
C PRO A 955 19.92 -27.14 -4.89
N MET A 956 19.91 -26.10 -5.74
CA MET A 956 19.02 -26.10 -6.90
C MET A 956 19.34 -27.25 -7.88
N GLY A 957 18.30 -27.91 -8.39
CA GLY A 957 18.39 -29.03 -9.34
C GLY A 957 18.68 -30.39 -8.69
N GLU A 958 18.90 -30.46 -7.38
CA GLU A 958 19.35 -31.67 -6.70
C GLU A 958 18.20 -32.58 -6.28
N ASP A 959 17.57 -33.30 -7.23
CA ASP A 959 16.53 -34.33 -6.98
C ASP A 959 16.99 -35.50 -6.06
N SER A 960 18.31 -35.68 -5.97
CA SER A 960 18.94 -36.78 -5.21
C SER A 960 19.46 -36.36 -3.84
N PHE A 961 19.14 -35.15 -3.37
CA PHE A 961 19.60 -34.63 -2.08
C PHE A 961 19.08 -35.46 -0.89
N ILE A 962 17.85 -35.96 -0.99
CA ILE A 962 17.25 -36.87 -0.01
C ILE A 962 16.93 -38.25 -0.60
N ASP A 963 16.86 -39.28 0.26
CA ASP A 963 16.31 -40.57 -0.10
C ASP A 963 14.78 -40.48 -0.13
N LYS A 964 14.22 -40.21 -1.31
CA LYS A 964 12.76 -40.12 -1.53
C LYS A 964 12.00 -41.40 -1.17
N THR A 965 12.71 -42.52 -0.94
CA THR A 965 12.10 -43.78 -0.51
C THR A 965 12.18 -44.00 1.00
N GLN A 966 13.12 -43.36 1.72
CA GLN A 966 13.31 -43.54 3.15
C GLN A 966 12.77 -42.38 3.98
N PHE A 967 11.47 -42.41 4.25
CA PHE A 967 10.81 -41.42 5.10
C PHE A 967 9.68 -42.03 5.95
N SER A 968 9.30 -41.31 7.00
CA SER A 968 8.23 -41.67 7.93
C SER A 968 7.32 -40.46 8.17
N ILE A 969 6.04 -40.72 8.39
CA ILE A 969 5.00 -39.75 8.72
C ILE A 969 4.34 -40.19 10.03
N PHE A 970 4.29 -39.28 10.99
CA PHE A 970 3.53 -39.42 12.23
C PHE A 970 2.49 -38.29 12.31
N TYR A 971 1.51 -38.44 13.20
CA TYR A 971 0.57 -37.38 13.53
C TYR A 971 0.40 -37.25 15.05
N LEU A 972 -0.03 -36.08 15.51
CA LEU A 972 -0.39 -35.85 16.91
C LEU A 972 -1.89 -36.06 17.12
N ASP A 973 -2.25 -36.90 18.10
CA ASP A 973 -3.64 -37.10 18.48
C ASP A 973 -4.18 -35.96 19.37
N ASN A 974 -5.46 -36.04 19.77
CA ASN A 974 -6.10 -35.04 20.64
C ASN A 974 -5.51 -34.96 22.06
N GLN A 975 -4.61 -35.88 22.41
CA GLN A 975 -3.87 -35.92 23.66
C GLN A 975 -2.41 -35.49 23.48
N LEU A 976 -2.03 -35.04 22.28
CA LEU A 976 -0.66 -34.71 21.88
C LEU A 976 0.29 -35.92 21.91
N GLU A 977 -0.24 -37.13 21.76
CA GLU A 977 0.56 -38.34 21.61
C GLU A 977 0.96 -38.55 20.13
N LYS A 978 2.24 -38.83 19.89
CA LYS A 978 2.81 -39.12 18.56
C LYS A 978 2.43 -40.53 18.12
N LEU A 979 1.62 -40.64 17.06
CA LEU A 979 1.18 -41.91 16.49
C LEU A 979 1.69 -42.10 15.05
N PRO A 980 2.14 -43.31 14.67
CA PRO A 980 2.69 -43.57 13.34
C PRO A 980 1.60 -43.71 12.28
N LEU A 981 1.76 -43.04 11.15
CA LEU A 981 0.86 -43.12 9.99
C LEU A 981 1.48 -43.95 8.85
N TYR A 982 2.75 -43.67 8.55
CA TYR A 982 3.56 -44.38 7.57
C TYR A 982 5.02 -44.40 8.04
N ILE A 983 5.70 -45.53 7.96
CA ILE A 983 7.11 -45.67 8.30
C ILE A 983 7.74 -46.47 7.18
N ASN A 984 8.77 -45.93 6.54
CA ASN A 984 9.59 -46.68 5.60
C ASN A 984 11.06 -46.29 5.80
N GLN A 985 11.68 -46.81 6.87
CA GLN A 985 13.03 -46.41 7.26
C GLN A 985 13.84 -47.60 7.80
N TYR A 986 15.16 -47.55 7.65
CA TYR A 986 16.06 -48.55 8.24
C TYR A 986 16.29 -48.26 9.73
N ARG A 987 16.16 -49.30 10.55
CA ARG A 987 16.59 -49.29 11.95
C ARG A 987 17.73 -50.29 12.12
N GLY A 988 18.97 -49.80 12.09
CA GLY A 988 20.14 -50.66 11.96
C GLY A 988 20.18 -51.32 10.58
N SER A 989 20.26 -52.65 10.53
CA SER A 989 20.23 -53.42 9.27
C SER A 989 18.83 -53.74 8.76
N ASP A 990 17.78 -53.47 9.55
CA ASP A 990 16.42 -53.94 9.26
C ASP A 990 15.56 -52.79 8.72
N LEU A 991 14.97 -52.98 7.53
CA LEU A 991 13.97 -52.06 6.99
C LEU A 991 12.65 -52.23 7.74
N ILE A 992 12.20 -51.17 8.41
CA ILE A 992 10.88 -51.12 9.03
C ILE A 992 9.94 -50.44 8.04
N HIS A 993 9.00 -51.23 7.52
CA HIS A 993 7.91 -50.74 6.69
C HIS A 993 6.58 -50.95 7.42
N THR A 994 5.91 -49.87 7.84
CA THR A 994 4.61 -49.91 8.53
C THR A 994 3.68 -48.87 7.91
N LYS A 995 2.43 -49.23 7.66
CA LYS A 995 1.43 -48.33 7.08
C LYS A 995 0.10 -48.54 7.77
N ASP A 996 -0.55 -47.47 8.20
CA ASP A 996 -1.92 -47.53 8.70
C ASP A 996 -2.91 -47.58 7.54
N ASN A 997 -3.26 -48.81 7.12
CA ASN A 997 -4.24 -49.07 6.07
C ASN A 997 -5.71 -48.76 6.47
N ALA A 998 -5.96 -48.38 7.73
CA ALA A 998 -7.26 -47.87 8.13
C ALA A 998 -7.40 -46.40 7.70
N LEU A 999 -6.36 -45.59 7.93
CA LEU A 999 -6.34 -44.15 7.66
C LEU A 999 -5.86 -43.78 6.26
N LEU A 1000 -4.93 -44.55 5.68
CA LEU A 1000 -4.36 -44.33 4.34
C LEU A 1000 -4.97 -45.24 3.28
N ASP A 1001 -4.84 -44.84 2.00
CA ASP A 1001 -5.29 -45.64 0.86
C ASP A 1001 -4.59 -47.02 0.84
N GLN A 1002 -5.34 -48.10 0.69
CA GLN A 1002 -4.79 -49.46 0.78
C GLN A 1002 -3.86 -49.85 -0.38
N LYS A 1003 -3.94 -49.17 -1.53
CA LYS A 1003 -3.23 -49.52 -2.77
C LYS A 1003 -2.10 -48.56 -3.11
N LYS A 1004 -2.11 -47.34 -2.56
CA LYS A 1004 -1.10 -46.32 -2.82
C LYS A 1004 -0.37 -45.93 -1.55
N ASP A 1005 0.95 -45.93 -1.60
CA ASP A 1005 1.80 -45.42 -0.52
C ASP A 1005 2.04 -43.93 -0.72
N PRO A 1006 2.29 -43.16 0.36
CA PRO A 1006 2.77 -41.80 0.23
C PRO A 1006 4.06 -41.75 -0.60
N GLU A 1007 4.26 -40.67 -1.35
CA GLU A 1007 5.40 -40.52 -2.26
C GLU A 1007 5.98 -39.11 -2.21
N ILE A 1008 7.30 -39.00 -2.28
CA ILE A 1008 8.01 -37.72 -2.44
C ILE A 1008 8.45 -37.59 -3.90
N ALA A 1009 8.06 -36.50 -4.54
CA ALA A 1009 8.46 -36.13 -5.90
C ALA A 1009 9.25 -34.81 -5.88
N TYR A 1010 10.07 -34.59 -6.90
CA TYR A 1010 10.82 -33.34 -7.06
C TYR A 1010 10.37 -32.66 -8.35
N PHE A 1011 9.98 -31.40 -8.24
CA PHE A 1011 9.53 -30.59 -9.36
C PHE A 1011 9.80 -29.11 -9.04
N ASN A 1012 10.29 -28.33 -10.02
CA ASN A 1012 10.60 -26.90 -9.85
C ASN A 1012 11.35 -26.59 -8.55
N ASN A 1013 12.45 -27.30 -8.33
CA ASN A 1013 13.32 -27.06 -7.18
C ASN A 1013 12.72 -27.32 -5.79
N THR A 1014 11.58 -28.00 -5.75
CA THR A 1014 10.82 -28.22 -4.53
C THR A 1014 10.47 -29.70 -4.40
N TYR A 1015 10.62 -30.22 -3.19
CA TYR A 1015 10.20 -31.57 -2.85
C TYR A 1015 8.75 -31.56 -2.42
N TYR A 1016 7.92 -32.38 -3.06
CA TYR A 1016 6.50 -32.49 -2.75
C TYR A 1016 6.19 -33.88 -2.18
N LEU A 1017 5.68 -33.93 -0.95
CA LEU A 1017 5.09 -35.13 -0.39
C LEU A 1017 3.62 -35.22 -0.78
N THR A 1018 3.25 -36.29 -1.46
CA THR A 1018 1.85 -36.66 -1.67
C THR A 1018 1.43 -37.73 -0.65
N VAL A 1019 0.35 -37.46 0.10
CA VAL A 1019 -0.29 -38.42 1.01
C VAL A 1019 -1.63 -38.85 0.43
N TYR A 1020 -1.87 -40.16 0.37
CA TYR A 1020 -3.11 -40.76 -0.13
C TYR A 1020 -3.97 -41.25 1.04
N TRP A 1021 -5.09 -40.57 1.29
CA TRP A 1021 -5.98 -40.85 2.43
C TRP A 1021 -7.07 -41.86 2.07
N ASN A 1022 -7.67 -42.49 3.08
CA ASN A 1022 -8.92 -43.24 2.95
C ASN A 1022 -10.09 -42.40 3.51
N PRO A 1023 -10.85 -41.67 2.66
CA PRO A 1023 -11.94 -40.80 3.12
C PRO A 1023 -13.07 -41.54 3.85
N ASN A 1024 -13.17 -42.86 3.64
CA ASN A 1024 -14.19 -43.70 4.25
C ASN A 1024 -13.73 -44.35 5.57
N ALA A 1025 -12.57 -43.97 6.10
CA ALA A 1025 -12.05 -44.48 7.35
C ALA A 1025 -12.95 -44.05 8.52
N ALA A 1026 -13.45 -45.01 9.30
CA ALA A 1026 -14.33 -44.75 10.44
C ALA A 1026 -13.67 -43.87 11.54
N ASN A 1027 -12.33 -43.86 11.59
CA ASN A 1027 -11.53 -43.12 12.56
C ASN A 1027 -10.60 -42.09 11.89
N LEU A 1028 -10.94 -41.57 10.70
CA LEU A 1028 -10.18 -40.48 10.10
C LEU A 1028 -10.09 -39.31 11.10
N MET A 1029 -8.93 -38.65 11.18
CA MET A 1029 -8.77 -37.47 12.03
C MET A 1029 -9.68 -36.35 11.53
N THR A 1030 -10.75 -36.04 12.28
CA THR A 1030 -11.77 -35.03 11.90
C THR A 1030 -11.51 -33.64 12.50
N TYR A 1031 -10.25 -33.32 12.75
CA TYR A 1031 -9.80 -32.06 13.32
C TYR A 1031 -8.43 -31.71 12.73
N ASP A 1032 -8.10 -30.42 12.74
CA ASP A 1032 -6.79 -29.95 12.26
C ASP A 1032 -5.72 -30.29 13.30
N THR A 1033 -4.61 -30.87 12.86
CA THR A 1033 -3.48 -31.29 13.72
C THR A 1033 -2.16 -31.08 12.97
N GLU A 1034 -1.07 -31.64 13.47
CA GLU A 1034 0.26 -31.59 12.85
C GLU A 1034 0.69 -33.00 12.40
N LEU A 1035 1.30 -33.05 11.22
CA LEU A 1035 2.08 -34.18 10.74
C LEU A 1035 3.54 -33.93 11.08
N LEU A 1036 4.22 -34.97 11.53
CA LEU A 1036 5.66 -34.98 11.77
C LEU A 1036 6.32 -35.84 10.71
N ILE A 1037 7.16 -35.24 9.88
CA ILE A 1037 7.82 -35.90 8.75
C ILE A 1037 9.29 -36.10 9.10
N THR A 1038 9.74 -37.34 8.94
CA THR A 1038 11.14 -37.73 9.13
C THR A 1038 11.67 -38.27 7.81
N TYR A 1039 12.81 -37.79 7.33
CA TYR A 1039 13.40 -38.22 6.04
C TYR A 1039 14.91 -38.29 6.10
N LYS A 1040 15.51 -39.07 5.19
CA LYS A 1040 16.96 -39.27 5.13
C LYS A 1040 17.61 -38.34 4.10
N VAL A 1041 18.58 -37.56 4.53
CA VAL A 1041 19.45 -36.73 3.66
C VAL A 1041 20.66 -37.54 3.24
N ILE A 1042 20.97 -37.56 1.94
CA ILE A 1042 22.07 -38.36 1.37
C ILE A 1042 23.31 -37.51 1.07
N LYS A 1043 23.15 -36.20 0.81
CA LYS A 1043 24.23 -35.33 0.31
C LYS A 1043 24.67 -34.25 1.31
N GLY A 1044 24.52 -34.51 2.60
CA GLY A 1044 25.13 -33.69 3.66
C GLY A 1044 24.42 -32.41 4.07
N ARG A 1045 24.97 -31.79 5.13
CA ARG A 1045 24.48 -30.56 5.77
C ARG A 1045 25.11 -29.33 5.13
N PRO A 1046 24.35 -28.23 4.97
CA PRO A 1046 24.92 -26.91 4.74
C PRO A 1046 25.95 -26.57 5.84
N ILE A 1047 27.20 -26.39 5.44
CA ILE A 1047 28.28 -25.91 6.30
C ILE A 1047 28.33 -24.38 6.15
N SER A 1048 28.09 -23.66 7.23
CA SER A 1048 28.41 -22.23 7.28
C SER A 1048 29.93 -22.08 7.49
N PRO A 1049 30.65 -21.32 6.65
CA PRO A 1049 32.04 -21.01 6.91
C PRO A 1049 32.12 -20.19 8.22
N SER A 1050 32.81 -20.71 9.23
CA SER A 1050 33.13 -19.97 10.45
C SER A 1050 34.60 -19.57 10.39
N SER A 1051 34.88 -18.26 10.42
CA SER A 1051 36.19 -17.77 10.82
C SER A 1051 36.09 -17.29 12.27
N TYR A 1052 37.10 -17.64 13.08
CA TYR A 1052 37.33 -17.02 14.36
C TYR A 1052 38.52 -16.08 14.20
N SER A 1053 38.35 -14.79 14.47
CA SER A 1053 39.51 -13.98 14.84
C SER A 1053 39.82 -14.30 16.30
N THR A 1054 41.07 -14.68 16.59
CA THR A 1054 41.54 -14.74 17.97
C THR A 1054 41.40 -13.36 18.60
N PHE A 1055 40.88 -13.32 19.85
CA PHE A 1055 40.77 -12.14 20.69
C PHE A 1055 41.88 -11.11 20.45
N ASP A 1056 41.51 -9.86 20.16
CA ASP A 1056 42.45 -8.78 20.34
C ASP A 1056 42.77 -8.60 21.84
N SER A 1057 43.84 -7.86 22.15
CA SER A 1057 44.26 -7.59 23.53
C SER A 1057 43.26 -6.77 24.36
N TYR A 1058 42.09 -6.42 23.80
CA TYR A 1058 41.07 -5.57 24.42
C TYR A 1058 39.72 -6.30 24.64
N GLY A 1059 39.56 -7.54 24.16
CA GLY A 1059 38.49 -8.44 24.58
C GLY A 1059 37.11 -8.17 23.97
N HIS A 1060 37.04 -7.66 22.74
CA HIS A 1060 35.77 -7.50 22.02
C HIS A 1060 35.29 -8.80 21.34
N ASN A 1061 33.97 -9.01 21.24
CA ASN A 1061 33.37 -10.20 20.62
C ASN A 1061 32.24 -9.91 19.60
N ASN A 1062 32.17 -10.82 18.62
CA ASN A 1062 31.18 -11.18 17.60
C ASN A 1062 29.91 -10.32 17.45
N LYS A 1063 29.87 -9.46 16.40
CA LYS A 1063 28.69 -9.31 15.52
C LYS A 1063 28.90 -8.49 14.23
N GLU A 1064 30.09 -8.48 13.65
CA GLU A 1064 30.32 -7.78 12.38
C GLU A 1064 31.14 -8.67 11.43
N HIS A 1065 30.50 -9.16 10.37
CA HIS A 1065 31.15 -9.84 9.25
C HIS A 1065 31.87 -8.83 8.37
N LEU A 1066 32.94 -8.23 8.91
CA LEU A 1066 33.90 -7.42 8.18
C LEU A 1066 35.29 -7.81 8.66
N VAL A 1067 36.05 -8.49 7.80
CA VAL A 1067 37.50 -8.55 7.94
C VAL A 1067 38.05 -7.30 7.29
N GLU A 1068 38.30 -6.27 8.08
CA GLU A 1068 39.20 -5.20 7.66
C GLU A 1068 40.62 -5.76 7.75
N ILE A 1069 41.27 -6.04 6.62
CA ILE A 1069 42.72 -6.28 6.58
C ILE A 1069 43.36 -4.89 6.51
N PRO A 1070 44.00 -4.39 7.58
CA PRO A 1070 44.64 -3.09 7.51
C PRO A 1070 45.88 -3.18 6.62
N PHE A 1071 45.82 -2.53 5.46
CA PHE A 1071 46.91 -2.51 4.46
C PHE A 1071 48.19 -1.80 4.92
N ALA A 1072 48.25 -1.26 6.15
CA ALA A 1072 49.49 -0.83 6.78
C ALA A 1072 49.28 -0.55 8.27
N ARG A 1073 50.28 -0.85 9.12
CA ARG A 1073 50.35 -0.38 10.51
C ARG A 1073 51.40 0.71 10.63
N TYR A 1074 51.01 1.88 11.17
CA TYR A 1074 51.98 2.95 11.47
C TYR A 1074 52.74 2.61 12.76
N ASP A 1075 54.04 2.33 12.63
CA ASP A 1075 54.93 2.05 13.75
C ASP A 1075 55.36 3.37 14.41
N MET A 1076 54.81 3.64 15.59
CA MET A 1076 55.07 4.86 16.35
C MET A 1076 56.49 4.94 16.94
N ILE A 1077 57.24 3.84 17.00
CA ILE A 1077 58.63 3.83 17.48
C ILE A 1077 59.59 4.22 16.36
N ASN A 1078 59.28 3.80 15.12
CA ASN A 1078 60.12 4.04 13.95
C ASN A 1078 59.58 5.14 13.00
N ASN A 1079 58.40 5.71 13.31
CA ASN A 1079 57.74 6.80 12.61
C ASN A 1079 57.52 6.53 11.11
N GLY A 1080 57.05 5.32 10.76
CA GLY A 1080 56.79 4.89 9.38
C GLY A 1080 55.72 3.80 9.27
N TRP A 1081 55.17 3.63 8.07
CA TRP A 1081 54.19 2.59 7.76
C TRP A 1081 54.89 1.25 7.48
N ILE A 1082 54.38 0.15 8.07
CA ILE A 1082 54.82 -1.22 7.80
C ILE A 1082 53.74 -1.93 6.97
N THR A 1083 54.14 -2.54 5.86
CA THR A 1083 53.35 -3.45 5.01
C THR A 1083 54.07 -4.81 4.97
N GLU A 1084 53.43 -5.89 5.42
CA GLU A 1084 54.05 -7.22 5.54
C GLU A 1084 53.61 -8.11 4.35
N GLU A 1085 54.56 -8.61 3.55
CA GLU A 1085 54.28 -9.35 2.29
C GLU A 1085 54.25 -10.89 2.43
N ASP A 1086 54.53 -11.51 3.60
CA ASP A 1086 54.68 -12.98 3.72
C ASP A 1086 53.94 -13.59 4.93
N PHE A 1087 52.61 -13.56 4.95
CA PHE A 1087 51.79 -14.22 5.98
C PHE A 1087 50.99 -15.39 5.39
N ASN A 1088 51.15 -16.59 5.97
CA ASN A 1088 50.37 -17.80 5.64
C ASN A 1088 49.51 -18.19 6.86
N GLU A 1089 48.21 -18.39 6.66
CA GLU A 1089 47.27 -18.81 7.72
C GLU A 1089 46.55 -20.10 7.33
N VAL A 1090 46.51 -21.05 8.26
CA VAL A 1090 45.76 -22.32 8.14
C VAL A 1090 44.52 -22.19 9.01
N PHE A 1091 43.33 -22.35 8.44
CA PHE A 1091 42.09 -22.31 9.22
C PHE A 1091 41.42 -23.70 9.27
N PRO A 1092 41.04 -24.18 10.48
CA PRO A 1092 40.27 -25.41 10.63
C PRO A 1092 38.77 -25.18 10.34
N ILE A 1093 38.10 -26.18 9.78
CA ILE A 1093 36.63 -26.22 9.67
C ILE A 1093 36.10 -27.08 10.82
N ASP A 1094 35.41 -26.47 11.80
CA ASP A 1094 34.81 -27.22 12.91
C ASP A 1094 33.49 -27.89 12.47
N LYS A 1095 33.40 -29.22 12.61
CA LYS A 1095 32.14 -29.97 12.51
C LYS A 1095 31.36 -29.82 13.81
N GLU A 1096 30.32 -28.98 13.87
CA GLU A 1096 29.38 -28.98 14.99
C GLU A 1096 28.15 -29.86 14.71
N LEU A 1097 27.99 -30.91 15.51
CA LEU A 1097 26.79 -31.73 15.53
C LEU A 1097 25.67 -30.97 16.26
N ILE A 1098 24.88 -30.17 15.54
CA ILE A 1098 23.68 -29.57 16.12
C ILE A 1098 22.64 -30.68 16.34
N ILE A 1099 22.44 -31.09 17.59
CA ILE A 1099 21.27 -31.83 18.05
C ILE A 1099 20.33 -30.80 18.68
N LEU A 1100 19.18 -30.57 18.06
CA LEU A 1100 18.12 -29.77 18.66
C LEU A 1100 17.18 -30.72 19.41
N ASP A 1101 17.59 -31.13 20.62
CA ASP A 1101 16.72 -31.92 21.50
C ASP A 1101 15.55 -31.04 21.96
N ALA A 1102 14.35 -31.30 21.46
CA ALA A 1102 13.12 -30.86 22.09
C ALA A 1102 12.98 -31.61 23.43
N TYR A 1103 13.37 -30.95 24.53
CA TYR A 1103 13.21 -31.50 25.87
C TYR A 1103 11.73 -31.70 26.21
N SER A 1104 11.24 -32.93 26.03
CA SER A 1104 10.07 -33.44 26.74
C SER A 1104 10.45 -33.75 28.19
N THR A 1105 9.77 -33.12 29.14
CA THR A 1105 9.94 -33.39 30.58
C THR A 1105 9.23 -34.68 30.98
N SER A 1106 9.71 -35.83 30.53
CA SER A 1106 9.51 -37.11 31.26
C SER A 1106 10.48 -38.20 30.82
N ILE A 1107 11.43 -38.55 31.71
CA ILE A 1107 12.28 -39.74 31.57
C ILE A 1107 11.53 -40.95 32.17
N PRO A 1108 11.52 -42.10 31.48
CA PRO A 1108 12.03 -43.31 32.12
C PRO A 1108 13.21 -43.94 31.36
N THR A 1109 14.19 -44.33 32.17
CA THR A 1109 15.41 -45.11 31.94
C THR A 1109 15.28 -46.24 30.92
N ASN A 1110 15.88 -46.06 29.74
CA ASN A 1110 16.83 -46.96 29.06
C ASN A 1110 16.78 -46.69 27.56
N ILE A 1111 17.86 -46.14 26.98
CA ILE A 1111 18.48 -46.51 25.69
C ILE A 1111 19.65 -45.54 25.47
N TYR A 1112 20.83 -46.10 25.26
CA TYR A 1112 22.00 -45.41 24.72
C TYR A 1112 21.80 -45.16 23.23
N GLY A 1113 22.15 -43.96 22.77
CA GLY A 1113 22.18 -43.56 21.37
C GLY A 1113 22.42 -42.07 21.31
#